data_AF-A0AAD7TEQ0-F1
#
_entry.id   AF-A0AAD7TEQ0-F1
#
_cell.length_a   1.000
_cell.length_b   1.000
_cell.length_c   1.000
_cell.angle_alpha   90.00
_cell.angle_beta   90.00
_cell.angle_gamma   90.00
#
_symmetry.space_group_name_H-M   'P 1'
#
loop_
_entity.id
_entity.type
_entity.pdbx_description
1 polymer ?
#
loop_
_entity_poly.entity_id
_entity_poly.type
_entity_poly.pdbx_seq_one_letter_code
_entity_poly.pdbx_strand_id
1 'polypeptide(L)'
;MDRSFKRQYAIMKKLEEQMTTVMTSIRLPRLTWDKIEEYLDIHYPDHANSFNAPPFWIRELSTSMWAEEEECGEWQDVKKKGKKKETVDSSVSRTLYGFWRACKDLQFLQPPAPATPARDVTLSKQPDATRAYLLQHPDTFFASLGFEGMTPPLPQTNRPLSILNTNSNVWAMSAPERMRLGDDWEQKIRTNAYTTQLTHYNSLREEYREACKDYEDMKDENRRRLLSQTDLIACTTTGAASLTSLLGSVAPQVLLVEEAGQVLEAHILASLVSSVRHLICIGDPQQLRPTLATFALSMDSARGRELFMFDRSLMERLVDNGYQMSQLNVQRRMRPSISHFIRTILYPKLEDNAVVAEYPPVQGVESDVFFLNHLNKEGGSDDSVSKYNMFEVEMIRDLVMYFLRQGTYSGPGDIAVLCAYLGQLQKVRAALRDLKIAVAVDERDAEELARQGLDEDVEFAEVVVAKHVRLGTVDIFQGQEAKIVIVSLVRNSGQCDTGSGSIGFLKSSNRINVALSRAKHGLYILGNAANLRTNTTWSTILDEMESRNQVGPGFPIVAPRELRDCITSPIPANVYSTANTSAGSPAQTSTNAISTVKSLVVSNARTTAARNLALKPVPPVWNRVSGLALISLVLFCAARSAHACRVMNHASRSSHADTVVHPTCVLCLEQDRKSDIVDFIMQRRLDEVDLESTDVSDRLVTLACGHIFTVETLDGHCGMSEYYDIDVMGRFISMKSPPVKYQTPPTCPTCRGPITALRYGRVTKRATLDILEQNVASTMSSDLDACNPAVTEFNTTLPRMQDLAKGMTIHPIVDDENATHPRRVLEPENGPLPAKALDILAMQTFHGLSIDEAREWGKVIGNFITTYRRIIRVANTRGAHVKAYESALSTLFRLEMEAIAKDPARATDTPEPHALMVVDRKIGQPRPKADVRYQIEAYFLSLELRSLIAQVAESRIDALSISTNDPDLLRHRTLWTSFVGFLFRSCMTDAEKAQTMASNSSATRQEARAALLCIRFAFELFRWDVKCKRTELLRSGGYTGSEREKLSHEVIKYKNTLLTALERLENAYIRKRPSKTMDDLKDERAWLYKNCRRKVETWVEECNALNEFIVKGGFYQPLSLQEREDIVKAFGFCKCYELSAIWHRGHFYNCENGHTFVITECGGAMEASRCPECNAPIGGSHHQLLSSNTRATEFEAVAMRHGSAESPWVWARGA
;
A
#
# COMPACT_ATOMS: atom_id res chain seq x y z
N MET A 1 13.75 -32.26 -17.65
CA MET A 1 13.73 -31.16 -16.65
C MET A 1 12.46 -30.32 -16.76
N ASP A 2 12.40 -29.26 -17.57
CA ASP A 2 11.32 -28.24 -17.54
C ASP A 2 9.88 -28.80 -17.59
N ARG A 3 9.57 -29.77 -18.49
CA ARG A 3 8.26 -30.46 -18.52
C ARG A 3 7.92 -31.21 -17.22
N SER A 4 8.92 -31.70 -16.48
CA SER A 4 8.74 -32.41 -15.20
C SER A 4 8.49 -31.44 -14.05
N PHE A 5 9.23 -30.33 -14.02
CA PHE A 5 9.01 -29.24 -13.05
C PHE A 5 7.59 -28.66 -13.19
N LYS A 6 7.16 -28.38 -14.43
CA LYS A 6 5.79 -27.93 -14.74
C LYS A 6 4.73 -28.98 -14.38
N ARG A 7 5.04 -30.28 -14.49
CA ARG A 7 4.15 -31.37 -14.06
C ARG A 7 3.98 -31.41 -12.53
N GLN A 8 5.06 -31.38 -11.75
CA GLN A 8 4.94 -31.41 -10.28
C GLN A 8 4.23 -30.16 -9.74
N TYR A 9 4.53 -28.97 -10.28
CA TYR A 9 3.80 -27.74 -9.94
C TYR A 9 2.30 -27.83 -10.24
N ALA A 10 1.93 -28.44 -11.38
CA ALA A 10 0.52 -28.65 -11.74
C ALA A 10 -0.18 -29.67 -10.82
N ILE A 11 0.52 -30.72 -10.35
CA ILE A 11 -0.01 -31.70 -9.40
C ILE A 11 -0.25 -31.04 -8.03
N MET A 12 0.76 -30.34 -7.49
CA MET A 12 0.66 -29.58 -6.24
C MET A 12 -0.53 -28.60 -6.27
N LYS A 13 -0.68 -27.82 -7.34
CA LYS A 13 -1.78 -26.86 -7.50
C LYS A 13 -3.15 -27.53 -7.66
N LYS A 14 -3.23 -28.68 -8.35
CA LYS A 14 -4.48 -29.45 -8.45
C LYS A 14 -4.94 -29.93 -7.07
N LEU A 15 -4.01 -30.40 -6.23
CA LEU A 15 -4.30 -30.81 -4.86
C LEU A 15 -4.78 -29.63 -4.01
N GLU A 16 -4.20 -28.43 -4.15
CA GLU A 16 -4.69 -27.19 -3.50
C GLU A 16 -6.14 -26.86 -3.91
N GLU A 17 -6.49 -26.97 -5.19
CA GLU A 17 -7.84 -26.76 -5.72
C GLU A 17 -8.84 -27.84 -5.22
N GLN A 18 -8.39 -29.09 -5.05
CA GLN A 18 -9.19 -30.16 -4.45
C GLN A 18 -9.40 -29.95 -2.94
N MET A 19 -8.35 -29.62 -2.18
CA MET A 19 -8.42 -29.34 -0.74
C MET A 19 -9.36 -28.17 -0.44
N THR A 20 -9.29 -27.09 -1.20
CA THR A 20 -10.19 -25.93 -1.05
C THR A 20 -11.64 -26.26 -1.39
N THR A 21 -11.88 -27.14 -2.37
CA THR A 21 -13.22 -27.66 -2.68
C THR A 21 -13.78 -28.45 -1.49
N VAL A 22 -13.04 -29.42 -0.94
CA VAL A 22 -13.48 -30.19 0.26
C VAL A 22 -13.63 -29.29 1.50
N MET A 23 -12.78 -28.27 1.66
CA MET A 23 -12.90 -27.32 2.78
C MET A 23 -14.18 -26.46 2.72
N THR A 24 -14.78 -26.28 1.54
CA THR A 24 -16.08 -25.59 1.43
C THR A 24 -17.26 -26.52 1.69
N SER A 25 -17.21 -27.79 1.26
CA SER A 25 -18.27 -28.77 1.55
C SER A 25 -18.38 -29.09 3.04
N ILE A 26 -17.26 -29.17 3.77
CA ILE A 26 -17.21 -29.47 5.21
C ILE A 26 -18.02 -28.46 6.04
N ARG A 27 -18.16 -27.20 5.59
CA ARG A 27 -18.77 -26.12 6.36
C ARG A 27 -20.29 -26.20 6.46
N LEU A 28 -20.96 -26.77 5.45
CA LEU A 28 -22.42 -26.89 5.40
C LEU A 28 -22.83 -28.15 4.60
N PRO A 29 -23.01 -29.31 5.24
CA PRO A 29 -23.60 -30.48 4.59
C PRO A 29 -25.05 -30.19 4.17
N ARG A 30 -25.29 -30.04 2.86
CA ARG A 30 -26.64 -29.99 2.28
C ARG A 30 -27.28 -31.38 2.30
N LEU A 31 -28.37 -31.51 3.04
CA LEU A 31 -29.30 -32.63 2.97
C LEU A 31 -30.23 -32.43 1.77
N THR A 32 -30.21 -33.37 0.83
CA THR A 32 -31.26 -33.57 -0.17
C THR A 32 -32.14 -34.73 0.29
N TRP A 33 -33.36 -34.85 -0.23
CA TRP A 33 -34.27 -35.94 0.14
C TRP A 33 -33.65 -37.31 -0.13
N ASP A 34 -33.05 -37.51 -1.29
CA ASP A 34 -32.32 -38.73 -1.68
C ASP A 34 -31.29 -39.22 -0.62
N LYS A 35 -30.64 -38.31 0.12
CA LYS A 35 -29.71 -38.68 1.23
C LYS A 35 -30.41 -39.00 2.55
N ILE A 36 -31.63 -38.51 2.73
CA ILE A 36 -32.49 -38.86 3.86
C ILE A 36 -33.13 -40.22 3.59
N GLU A 37 -33.60 -40.45 2.36
CA GLU A 37 -34.12 -41.72 1.86
C GLU A 37 -33.05 -42.82 1.94
N GLU A 38 -31.87 -42.63 1.34
CA GLU A 38 -30.73 -43.58 1.44
C GLU A 38 -30.36 -43.89 2.90
N TYR A 39 -30.34 -42.87 3.77
CA TYR A 39 -30.03 -43.06 5.19
C TYR A 39 -31.15 -43.82 5.94
N LEU A 40 -32.42 -43.57 5.61
CA LEU A 40 -33.56 -44.26 6.19
C LEU A 40 -33.66 -45.71 5.71
N ASP A 41 -33.44 -46.00 4.43
CA ASP A 41 -33.41 -47.37 3.90
C ASP A 41 -32.31 -48.21 4.55
N ILE A 42 -31.11 -47.63 4.75
CA ILE A 42 -29.96 -48.32 5.35
C ILE A 42 -30.11 -48.52 6.87
N HIS A 43 -30.65 -47.54 7.59
CA HIS A 43 -30.64 -47.55 9.07
C HIS A 43 -32.01 -47.75 9.74
N TYR A 44 -33.11 -47.47 9.06
CA TYR A 44 -34.48 -47.51 9.60
C TYR A 44 -35.54 -47.89 8.52
N PRO A 45 -35.40 -49.04 7.83
CA PRO A 45 -36.21 -49.37 6.65
C PRO A 45 -37.72 -49.37 6.89
N ASP A 46 -38.18 -49.68 8.10
CA ASP A 46 -39.60 -49.62 8.46
C ASP A 46 -40.18 -48.19 8.38
N HIS A 47 -39.38 -47.16 8.68
CA HIS A 47 -39.80 -45.76 8.53
C HIS A 47 -39.79 -45.33 7.06
N ALA A 48 -38.80 -45.77 6.27
CA ALA A 48 -38.75 -45.51 4.83
C ALA A 48 -39.98 -46.11 4.12
N ASN A 49 -40.31 -47.38 4.43
CA ASN A 49 -41.54 -48.02 3.97
C ASN A 49 -42.80 -47.22 4.34
N SER A 50 -42.87 -46.62 5.53
CA SER A 50 -44.00 -45.77 5.93
C SER A 50 -44.05 -44.39 5.25
N PHE A 51 -42.95 -43.92 4.64
CA PHE A 51 -42.97 -42.75 3.74
C PHE A 51 -43.34 -43.15 2.31
N ASN A 52 -42.91 -44.33 1.85
CA ASN A 52 -43.17 -44.83 0.50
C ASN A 52 -44.61 -45.36 0.31
N ALA A 53 -45.26 -45.81 1.39
CA ALA A 53 -46.66 -46.19 1.43
C ALA A 53 -47.46 -45.35 2.46
N PRO A 54 -47.68 -44.04 2.21
CA PRO A 54 -48.43 -43.19 3.13
C PRO A 54 -49.94 -43.53 3.11
N PRO A 55 -50.68 -43.25 4.19
CA PRO A 55 -52.14 -43.36 4.21
C PRO A 55 -52.79 -42.58 3.04
N PHE A 56 -53.80 -43.18 2.40
CA PHE A 56 -54.43 -42.66 1.17
C PHE A 56 -54.79 -41.17 1.26
N TRP A 57 -55.48 -40.75 2.34
CA TRP A 57 -55.87 -39.35 2.53
C TRP A 57 -54.69 -38.37 2.62
N ILE A 58 -53.52 -38.81 3.11
CA ILE A 58 -52.30 -37.99 3.18
C ILE A 58 -51.71 -37.78 1.79
N ARG A 59 -51.77 -38.80 0.93
CA ARG A 59 -51.34 -38.70 -0.47
C ARG A 59 -52.23 -37.73 -1.26
N GLU A 60 -53.55 -37.85 -1.13
CA GLU A 60 -54.49 -36.96 -1.83
C GLU A 60 -54.45 -35.52 -1.28
N LEU A 61 -54.25 -35.34 0.03
CA LEU A 61 -54.06 -34.03 0.67
C LEU A 61 -52.78 -33.34 0.20
N SER A 62 -51.62 -34.00 0.31
CA SER A 62 -50.34 -33.45 -0.14
C SER A 62 -50.33 -33.12 -1.65
N THR A 63 -50.84 -34.02 -2.49
CA THR A 63 -51.01 -33.77 -3.92
C THR A 63 -51.92 -32.58 -4.22
N SER A 64 -53.03 -32.43 -3.48
CA SER A 64 -53.95 -31.31 -3.68
C SER A 64 -53.39 -29.97 -3.20
N MET A 65 -52.67 -29.95 -2.07
CA MET A 65 -51.99 -28.75 -1.58
C MET A 65 -50.87 -28.30 -2.54
N TRP A 66 -50.05 -29.22 -3.06
CA TRP A 66 -49.00 -28.87 -4.01
C TRP A 66 -49.56 -28.33 -5.34
N ALA A 67 -50.69 -28.87 -5.80
CA ALA A 67 -51.36 -28.37 -7.00
C ALA A 67 -52.01 -26.99 -6.78
N GLU A 68 -52.60 -26.71 -5.63
CA GLU A 68 -53.10 -25.37 -5.28
C GLU A 68 -51.95 -24.35 -5.12
N GLU A 69 -50.82 -24.76 -4.53
CA GLU A 69 -49.59 -23.97 -4.45
C GLU A 69 -49.01 -23.63 -5.84
N GLU A 70 -49.19 -24.50 -6.85
CA GLU A 70 -48.82 -24.23 -8.25
C GLU A 70 -49.85 -23.40 -9.03
N GLU A 71 -51.15 -23.64 -8.85
CA GLU A 71 -52.24 -22.92 -9.54
C GLU A 71 -52.39 -21.47 -9.04
N CYS A 72 -52.22 -21.22 -7.73
CA CYS A 72 -52.25 -19.87 -7.15
C CYS A 72 -50.91 -19.13 -7.28
N GLY A 73 -49.81 -19.86 -7.45
CA GLY A 73 -48.43 -19.35 -7.42
C GLY A 73 -47.91 -19.02 -6.03
N GLU A 74 -46.58 -18.96 -5.88
CA GLU A 74 -45.95 -18.59 -4.61
C GLU A 74 -46.33 -17.17 -4.17
N TRP A 75 -47.10 -17.06 -3.08
CA TRP A 75 -47.34 -15.80 -2.39
C TRP A 75 -46.05 -15.28 -1.76
N GLN A 76 -45.31 -14.45 -2.50
CA GLN A 76 -44.17 -13.72 -1.93
C GLN A 76 -44.64 -12.65 -0.95
N ASP A 77 -44.58 -12.98 0.34
CA ASP A 77 -44.74 -12.05 1.46
C ASP A 77 -43.97 -10.74 1.20
N VAL A 78 -44.68 -9.62 1.13
CA VAL A 78 -44.08 -8.31 0.84
C VAL A 78 -43.20 -7.89 2.02
N LYS A 79 -41.89 -8.05 1.81
CA LYS A 79 -40.82 -7.90 2.82
C LYS A 79 -40.96 -6.65 3.70
N LYS A 80 -41.39 -6.85 4.95
CA LYS A 80 -40.96 -5.95 6.04
C LYS A 80 -39.44 -6.08 6.19
N LYS A 81 -38.70 -4.99 5.95
CA LYS A 81 -37.26 -4.93 6.17
C LYS A 81 -36.94 -5.28 7.64
N GLY A 82 -35.85 -6.02 7.88
CA GLY A 82 -35.27 -6.18 9.23
C GLY A 82 -35.15 -7.61 9.80
N LYS A 83 -35.57 -8.67 9.08
CA LYS A 83 -35.25 -10.05 9.49
C LYS A 83 -34.83 -10.93 8.31
N LYS A 84 -33.60 -11.46 8.36
CA LYS A 84 -33.25 -12.69 7.64
C LYS A 84 -33.92 -13.86 8.38
N LYS A 85 -34.95 -14.44 7.76
CA LYS A 85 -35.40 -15.79 8.12
C LYS A 85 -34.33 -16.77 7.64
N GLU A 86 -34.10 -17.86 8.37
CA GLU A 86 -33.33 -18.98 7.81
C GLU A 86 -34.06 -19.50 6.58
N THR A 87 -33.33 -19.71 5.48
CA THR A 87 -33.87 -20.30 4.27
C THR A 87 -34.08 -21.78 4.51
N VAL A 88 -35.32 -22.17 4.82
CA VAL A 88 -35.75 -23.57 4.75
C VAL A 88 -35.53 -24.04 3.31
N ASP A 89 -34.63 -25.02 3.12
CA ASP A 89 -34.20 -25.45 1.77
C ASP A 89 -35.40 -25.99 0.97
N SER A 90 -35.69 -25.33 -0.16
CA SER A 90 -36.85 -25.66 -1.02
C SER A 90 -36.76 -27.05 -1.68
N SER A 91 -35.59 -27.68 -1.66
CA SER A 91 -35.41 -29.07 -2.11
C SER A 91 -36.02 -30.11 -1.16
N VAL A 92 -36.34 -29.76 0.08
CA VAL A 92 -36.98 -30.67 1.05
C VAL A 92 -38.47 -30.38 1.20
N SER A 93 -38.91 -29.12 1.09
CA SER A 93 -40.30 -28.72 1.34
C SER A 93 -41.33 -29.37 0.40
N ARG A 94 -40.95 -29.72 -0.83
CA ARG A 94 -41.80 -30.42 -1.82
C ARG A 94 -41.58 -31.94 -1.82
N THR A 95 -41.49 -32.55 -0.64
CA THR A 95 -41.36 -34.00 -0.44
C THR A 95 -42.26 -34.49 0.69
N LEU A 96 -42.55 -35.80 0.75
CA LEU A 96 -43.38 -36.37 1.83
C LEU A 96 -42.73 -36.20 3.21
N TYR A 97 -41.41 -36.29 3.32
CA TYR A 97 -40.69 -35.95 4.56
C TYR A 97 -40.80 -34.47 4.89
N GLY A 98 -40.65 -33.56 3.92
CA GLY A 98 -40.86 -32.12 4.16
C GLY A 98 -42.27 -31.79 4.65
N PHE A 99 -43.29 -32.42 4.05
CA PHE A 99 -44.69 -32.32 4.44
C PHE A 99 -44.93 -32.84 5.87
N TRP A 100 -44.37 -34.00 6.21
CA TRP A 100 -44.41 -34.62 7.54
C TRP A 100 -43.67 -33.80 8.62
N ARG A 101 -42.46 -33.31 8.29
CA ARG A 101 -41.57 -32.51 9.15
C ARG A 101 -42.17 -31.14 9.45
N ALA A 102 -42.83 -30.52 8.46
CA ALA A 102 -43.64 -29.31 8.63
C ALA A 102 -44.99 -29.56 9.34
N CYS A 103 -45.39 -30.83 9.51
CA CYS A 103 -46.66 -31.24 10.12
C CYS A 103 -47.90 -30.65 9.40
N LYS A 104 -47.87 -30.51 8.07
CA LYS A 104 -48.98 -29.93 7.28
C LYS A 104 -50.30 -30.70 7.46
N ASP A 105 -50.23 -32.03 7.58
CA ASP A 105 -51.37 -32.91 7.90
C ASP A 105 -51.97 -32.65 9.29
N LEU A 106 -51.14 -32.44 10.31
CA LEU A 106 -51.61 -32.14 11.67
C LEU A 106 -52.14 -30.70 11.81
N GLN A 107 -51.76 -29.79 10.92
CA GLN A 107 -52.32 -28.44 10.82
C GLN A 107 -53.69 -28.46 10.12
N PHE A 108 -53.84 -29.25 9.05
CA PHE A 108 -55.12 -29.44 8.36
C PHE A 108 -56.20 -30.02 9.30
N LEU A 109 -55.83 -30.92 10.22
CA LEU A 109 -56.75 -31.50 11.20
C LEU A 109 -57.10 -30.58 12.40
N GLN A 110 -56.72 -29.30 12.39
CA GLN A 110 -57.06 -28.34 13.47
C GLN A 110 -58.17 -27.37 13.05
N PRO A 111 -59.11 -27.02 13.95
CA PRO A 111 -60.20 -26.10 13.62
C PRO A 111 -59.68 -24.67 13.39
N PRO A 112 -60.25 -23.92 12.43
CA PRO A 112 -59.79 -22.58 12.10
C PRO A 112 -60.02 -21.59 13.24
N ALA A 113 -59.04 -20.70 13.46
CA ALA A 113 -59.15 -19.62 14.43
C ALA A 113 -60.15 -18.54 13.98
N PRO A 114 -60.85 -17.85 14.90
CA PRO A 114 -61.86 -16.84 14.54
C PRO A 114 -61.23 -15.65 13.79
N ALA A 115 -61.79 -15.35 12.62
CA ALA A 115 -61.23 -14.36 11.69
C ALA A 115 -61.43 -12.91 12.16
N THR A 116 -60.40 -12.09 12.01
CA THR A 116 -60.48 -10.62 12.05
C THR A 116 -60.98 -10.07 10.70
N PRO A 117 -61.77 -8.97 10.67
CA PRO A 117 -62.36 -8.46 9.44
C PRO A 117 -61.30 -7.90 8.49
N ALA A 118 -61.31 -8.38 7.24
CA ALA A 118 -60.42 -7.94 6.17
C ALA A 118 -60.84 -6.58 5.59
N ARG A 119 -59.91 -5.91 4.89
CA ARG A 119 -60.18 -4.74 4.05
C ARG A 119 -60.48 -5.17 2.61
N ASP A 120 -61.30 -4.40 1.91
CA ASP A 120 -61.58 -4.60 0.49
C ASP A 120 -60.32 -4.61 -0.37
N VAL A 121 -60.18 -5.66 -1.19
CA VAL A 121 -59.26 -5.75 -2.32
C VAL A 121 -60.05 -6.31 -3.49
N THR A 122 -59.91 -5.71 -4.67
CA THR A 122 -60.73 -6.01 -5.85
C THR A 122 -60.45 -7.38 -6.45
N LEU A 123 -61.51 -8.14 -6.69
CA LEU A 123 -61.49 -9.45 -7.34
C LEU A 123 -61.01 -9.36 -8.80
N SER A 124 -60.10 -10.25 -9.20
CA SER A 124 -59.91 -10.63 -10.61
C SER A 124 -59.42 -12.07 -10.72
N LYS A 125 -60.07 -12.85 -11.60
CA LYS A 125 -59.90 -14.31 -11.82
C LYS A 125 -60.28 -15.19 -10.63
N GLN A 126 -61.14 -16.17 -10.90
CA GLN A 126 -61.50 -17.23 -9.96
C GLN A 126 -60.57 -18.44 -10.20
N PRO A 127 -59.96 -19.04 -9.16
CA PRO A 127 -59.44 -20.41 -9.22
C PRO A 127 -60.61 -21.42 -9.15
N ASP A 128 -60.31 -22.72 -9.24
CA ASP A 128 -61.34 -23.77 -9.19
C ASP A 128 -61.93 -23.91 -7.77
N ALA A 129 -63.03 -23.19 -7.53
CA ALA A 129 -63.53 -22.87 -6.20
C ALA A 129 -63.86 -24.09 -5.32
N THR A 130 -64.12 -25.25 -5.93
CA THR A 130 -64.37 -26.52 -5.22
C THR A 130 -63.13 -27.01 -4.46
N ARG A 131 -61.92 -26.83 -5.04
CA ARG A 131 -60.67 -27.37 -4.47
C ARG A 131 -60.23 -26.58 -3.23
N ALA A 132 -60.20 -25.26 -3.35
CA ALA A 132 -59.88 -24.35 -2.25
C ALA A 132 -60.88 -24.47 -1.08
N TYR A 133 -62.15 -24.75 -1.38
CA TYR A 133 -63.16 -24.99 -0.35
C TYR A 133 -62.90 -26.28 0.45
N LEU A 134 -62.55 -27.39 -0.22
CA LEU A 134 -62.21 -28.66 0.43
C LEU A 134 -60.94 -28.54 1.31
N LEU A 135 -59.92 -27.83 0.83
CA LEU A 135 -58.67 -27.63 1.58
C LEU A 135 -58.82 -26.70 2.81
N GLN A 136 -59.96 -26.02 2.97
CA GLN A 136 -60.31 -25.21 4.14
C GLN A 136 -61.26 -25.91 5.13
N HIS A 137 -61.88 -27.04 4.75
CA HIS A 137 -62.94 -27.69 5.52
C HIS A 137 -62.68 -29.21 5.65
N PRO A 138 -61.99 -29.66 6.71
CA PRO A 138 -61.58 -31.06 6.85
C PRO A 138 -62.72 -32.06 6.73
N ASP A 139 -63.87 -31.80 7.36
CA ASP A 139 -65.02 -32.70 7.33
C ASP A 139 -65.58 -32.94 5.91
N THR A 140 -65.54 -31.93 5.03
CA THR A 140 -66.00 -32.07 3.64
C THR A 140 -64.95 -32.73 2.74
N PHE A 141 -63.66 -32.58 3.05
CA PHE A 141 -62.57 -33.32 2.42
C PHE A 141 -62.60 -34.82 2.76
N PHE A 142 -62.83 -35.19 4.02
CA PHE A 142 -62.99 -36.61 4.38
C PHE A 142 -64.28 -37.20 3.80
N ALA A 143 -65.38 -36.44 3.75
CA ALA A 143 -66.60 -36.87 3.06
C ALA A 143 -66.40 -37.09 1.55
N SER A 144 -65.67 -36.21 0.84
CA SER A 144 -65.42 -36.39 -0.61
C SER A 144 -64.48 -37.56 -0.93
N LEU A 145 -63.68 -38.01 0.04
CA LEU A 145 -62.91 -39.26 -0.02
C LEU A 145 -63.70 -40.51 0.42
N GLY A 146 -65.00 -40.38 0.75
CA GLY A 146 -65.88 -41.48 1.14
C GLY A 146 -65.89 -41.81 2.65
N PHE A 147 -65.31 -40.96 3.50
CA PHE A 147 -65.25 -41.14 4.96
C PHE A 147 -66.25 -40.22 5.68
N GLU A 148 -67.55 -40.47 5.50
CA GLU A 148 -68.61 -39.73 6.17
C GLU A 148 -68.47 -39.80 7.71
N GLY A 149 -68.26 -38.65 8.35
CA GLY A 149 -68.20 -38.52 9.81
C GLY A 149 -66.95 -39.11 10.50
N MET A 150 -65.91 -39.50 9.76
CA MET A 150 -64.69 -40.11 10.31
C MET A 150 -63.43 -39.27 10.07
N THR A 151 -63.30 -38.16 10.81
CA THR A 151 -62.05 -37.39 10.87
C THR A 151 -61.00 -38.10 11.77
N PRO A 152 -59.73 -38.24 11.35
CA PRO A 152 -58.68 -38.83 12.19
C PRO A 152 -58.39 -38.00 13.46
N PRO A 153 -58.30 -38.61 14.65
CA PRO A 153 -58.04 -37.88 15.88
C PRO A 153 -56.58 -37.38 15.95
N LEU A 154 -56.39 -36.13 16.39
CA LEU A 154 -55.07 -35.50 16.55
C LEU A 154 -54.20 -36.27 17.58
N PRO A 155 -53.00 -36.78 17.20
CA PRO A 155 -52.13 -37.50 18.12
C PRO A 155 -51.53 -36.58 19.21
N GLN A 156 -51.77 -36.90 20.48
CA GLN A 156 -51.24 -36.17 21.64
C GLN A 156 -50.09 -36.90 22.38
N THR A 157 -49.52 -37.94 21.78
CA THR A 157 -48.41 -38.72 22.37
C THR A 157 -47.10 -37.92 22.45
N ASN A 158 -46.23 -38.26 23.41
CA ASN A 158 -44.90 -37.65 23.54
C ASN A 158 -43.84 -38.69 23.97
N ARG A 159 -43.64 -39.70 23.13
CA ARG A 159 -42.73 -40.85 23.35
C ARG A 159 -41.25 -40.42 23.26
N PRO A 160 -40.34 -41.07 24.03
CA PRO A 160 -38.91 -40.83 23.93
C PRO A 160 -38.33 -41.38 22.61
N LEU A 161 -37.20 -40.81 22.18
CA LEU A 161 -36.54 -41.12 20.90
C LEU A 161 -36.23 -42.61 20.72
N SER A 162 -35.91 -43.33 21.79
CA SER A 162 -35.66 -44.79 21.76
C SER A 162 -36.87 -45.63 21.33
N ILE A 163 -38.09 -45.18 21.63
CA ILE A 163 -39.33 -45.84 21.23
C ILE A 163 -39.78 -45.36 19.84
N LEU A 164 -39.53 -44.09 19.52
CA LEU A 164 -39.81 -43.54 18.18
C LEU A 164 -38.95 -44.21 17.11
N ASN A 165 -37.67 -44.49 17.39
CA ASN A 165 -36.76 -45.21 16.48
C ASN A 165 -37.15 -46.68 16.21
N THR A 166 -38.18 -47.22 16.88
CA THR A 166 -38.68 -48.60 16.70
C THR A 166 -40.16 -48.66 16.31
N ASN A 167 -40.81 -47.54 16.00
CA ASN A 167 -42.23 -47.47 15.68
C ASN A 167 -42.47 -47.15 14.20
N SER A 168 -42.66 -48.19 13.40
CA SER A 168 -42.78 -48.13 11.93
C SER A 168 -43.72 -47.04 11.38
N ASN A 169 -44.88 -46.81 12.02
CA ASN A 169 -45.83 -45.81 11.57
C ASN A 169 -45.41 -44.38 11.98
N VAL A 170 -44.79 -43.65 11.05
CA VAL A 170 -44.36 -42.25 11.24
C VAL A 170 -45.53 -41.25 11.25
N TRP A 171 -46.64 -41.56 10.58
CA TRP A 171 -47.79 -40.66 10.47
C TRP A 171 -48.61 -40.59 11.77
N ALA A 172 -48.63 -41.68 12.54
CA ALA A 172 -49.22 -41.74 13.89
C ALA A 172 -48.37 -41.06 14.99
N MET A 173 -47.38 -40.25 14.63
CA MET A 173 -46.56 -39.46 15.57
C MET A 173 -47.07 -38.03 15.70
N SER A 174 -47.05 -37.47 16.90
CA SER A 174 -47.42 -36.07 17.16
C SER A 174 -46.34 -35.09 16.70
N ALA A 175 -46.67 -33.81 16.51
CA ALA A 175 -45.72 -32.78 16.09
C ALA A 175 -44.39 -32.76 16.90
N PRO A 176 -44.37 -32.75 18.25
CA PRO A 176 -43.12 -32.79 19.01
C PRO A 176 -42.37 -34.13 18.93
N GLU A 177 -43.04 -35.24 18.60
CA GLU A 177 -42.38 -36.52 18.30
C GLU A 177 -41.67 -36.46 16.93
N ARG A 178 -42.36 -35.96 15.90
CA ARG A 178 -41.82 -35.81 14.54
C ARG A 178 -40.63 -34.85 14.48
N MET A 179 -40.71 -33.71 15.17
CA MET A 179 -39.58 -32.78 15.30
C MET A 179 -38.36 -33.48 15.89
N ARG A 180 -38.51 -34.11 17.05
CA ARG A 180 -37.43 -34.81 17.77
C ARG A 180 -36.78 -35.93 16.96
N LEU A 181 -37.56 -36.66 16.17
CA LEU A 181 -37.08 -37.76 15.34
C LEU A 181 -36.32 -37.26 14.10
N GLY A 182 -36.87 -36.26 13.41
CA GLY A 182 -36.19 -35.62 12.26
C GLY A 182 -34.89 -34.90 12.66
N ASP A 183 -34.84 -34.30 13.86
CA ASP A 183 -33.63 -33.66 14.39
C ASP A 183 -32.48 -34.69 14.59
N ASP A 184 -32.78 -35.87 15.13
CA ASP A 184 -31.81 -36.96 15.33
C ASP A 184 -31.26 -37.51 13.99
N TRP A 185 -32.15 -37.73 13.02
CA TRP A 185 -31.76 -38.19 11.67
C TRP A 185 -30.89 -37.15 10.95
N GLU A 186 -31.33 -35.89 10.89
CA GLU A 186 -30.56 -34.80 10.26
C GLU A 186 -29.23 -34.55 10.96
N GLN A 187 -29.16 -34.67 12.29
CA GLN A 187 -27.90 -34.56 13.04
C GLN A 187 -26.93 -35.70 12.69
N LYS A 188 -27.40 -36.96 12.67
CA LYS A 188 -26.57 -38.13 12.34
C LYS A 188 -26.03 -38.07 10.91
N ILE A 189 -26.88 -37.72 9.93
CA ILE A 189 -26.46 -37.56 8.52
C ILE A 189 -25.38 -36.46 8.41
N ARG A 190 -25.56 -35.31 9.07
CA ARG A 190 -24.55 -34.23 9.09
C ARG A 190 -23.23 -34.70 9.72
N THR A 191 -23.26 -35.49 10.79
CA THR A 191 -22.06 -36.03 11.45
C THR A 191 -21.31 -37.04 10.56
N ASN A 192 -22.02 -37.94 9.88
CA ASN A 192 -21.43 -38.91 8.94
C ASN A 192 -20.84 -38.23 7.70
N ALA A 193 -21.52 -37.21 7.16
CA ALA A 193 -21.01 -36.41 6.06
C ALA A 193 -19.76 -35.60 6.45
N TYR A 194 -19.75 -35.01 7.65
CA TYR A 194 -18.60 -34.26 8.17
C TYR A 194 -17.36 -35.16 8.36
N THR A 195 -17.52 -36.33 8.98
CA THR A 195 -16.41 -37.26 9.24
C THR A 195 -15.81 -37.82 7.95
N THR A 196 -16.64 -38.23 6.98
CA THR A 196 -16.19 -38.71 5.66
C THR A 196 -15.40 -37.64 4.90
N GLN A 197 -15.87 -36.38 4.90
CA GLN A 197 -15.17 -35.29 4.23
C GLN A 197 -13.89 -34.86 4.97
N LEU A 198 -13.87 -34.92 6.31
CA LEU A 198 -12.67 -34.65 7.10
C LEU A 198 -11.57 -35.70 6.85
N THR A 199 -11.93 -36.99 6.73
CA THR A 199 -10.96 -38.04 6.36
C THR A 199 -10.43 -37.84 4.94
N HIS A 200 -11.28 -37.48 3.97
CA HIS A 200 -10.84 -37.19 2.61
C HIS A 200 -9.92 -35.96 2.54
N TYR A 201 -10.23 -34.88 3.28
CA TYR A 201 -9.38 -33.70 3.39
C TYR A 201 -7.99 -34.03 3.98
N ASN A 202 -7.92 -34.92 4.96
CA ASN A 202 -6.65 -35.34 5.55
C ASN A 202 -5.79 -36.17 4.57
N SER A 203 -6.38 -36.99 3.69
CA SER A 203 -5.65 -37.65 2.60
C SER A 203 -5.02 -36.62 1.65
N LEU A 204 -5.85 -35.73 1.10
CA LEU A 204 -5.42 -34.69 0.16
C LEU A 204 -4.34 -33.77 0.76
N ARG A 205 -4.37 -33.54 2.07
CA ARG A 205 -3.37 -32.74 2.79
C ARG A 205 -1.98 -33.39 2.78
N GLU A 206 -1.90 -34.70 3.01
CA GLU A 206 -0.60 -35.38 3.05
C GLU A 206 -0.09 -35.67 1.63
N GLU A 207 -0.98 -35.97 0.68
CA GLU A 207 -0.68 -35.96 -0.77
C GLU A 207 -0.11 -34.61 -1.23
N TYR A 208 -0.71 -33.49 -0.79
CA TYR A 208 -0.21 -32.14 -1.07
C TYR A 208 1.17 -31.90 -0.44
N ARG A 209 1.41 -32.40 0.77
CA ARG A 209 2.69 -32.29 1.47
C ARG A 209 3.81 -33.03 0.73
N GLU A 210 3.53 -34.23 0.23
CA GLU A 210 4.46 -34.99 -0.61
C GLU A 210 4.73 -34.25 -1.93
N ALA A 211 3.68 -33.74 -2.60
CA ALA A 211 3.82 -32.96 -3.84
C ALA A 211 4.62 -31.65 -3.65
N CYS A 212 4.50 -30.97 -2.52
CA CYS A 212 5.34 -29.82 -2.17
C CYS A 212 6.81 -30.23 -2.01
N LYS A 213 7.09 -31.33 -1.30
CA LYS A 213 8.45 -31.81 -1.11
C LYS A 213 9.11 -32.20 -2.44
N ASP A 214 8.40 -32.98 -3.28
CA ASP A 214 8.84 -33.34 -4.63
C ASP A 214 9.16 -32.11 -5.49
N TYR A 215 8.37 -31.04 -5.36
CA TYR A 215 8.58 -29.77 -6.05
C TYR A 215 9.81 -29.01 -5.54
N GLU A 216 10.07 -29.01 -4.23
CA GLU A 216 11.26 -28.41 -3.63
C GLU A 216 12.52 -29.21 -3.96
N ASP A 217 12.50 -30.54 -3.86
CA ASP A 217 13.58 -31.43 -4.27
C ASP A 217 13.91 -31.25 -5.78
N MET A 218 12.90 -31.16 -6.65
CA MET A 218 13.10 -30.82 -8.07
C MET A 218 13.68 -29.41 -8.29
N LYS A 219 13.30 -28.42 -7.49
CA LYS A 219 13.76 -27.03 -7.61
C LYS A 219 15.22 -26.90 -7.20
N ASP A 220 15.63 -27.57 -6.13
CA ASP A 220 16.99 -27.50 -5.62
C ASP A 220 17.97 -28.37 -6.41
N GLU A 221 17.56 -29.49 -7.03
CA GLU A 221 18.40 -30.19 -8.03
C GLU A 221 18.63 -29.34 -9.29
N ASN A 222 17.63 -28.57 -9.76
CA ASN A 222 17.85 -27.63 -10.86
C ASN A 222 18.82 -26.50 -10.48
N ARG A 223 18.75 -25.98 -9.24
CA ARG A 223 19.73 -25.02 -8.69
C ARG A 223 21.13 -25.62 -8.58
N ARG A 224 21.24 -26.82 -8.01
CA ARG A 224 22.52 -27.56 -7.88
C ARG A 224 23.17 -27.76 -9.22
N ARG A 225 22.40 -28.18 -10.24
CA ARG A 225 22.90 -28.35 -11.61
C ARG A 225 23.45 -27.03 -12.17
N LEU A 226 22.75 -25.91 -12.00
CA LEU A 226 23.23 -24.60 -12.45
C LEU A 226 24.52 -24.19 -11.73
N LEU A 227 24.55 -24.28 -10.39
CA LEU A 227 25.69 -23.89 -9.56
C LEU A 227 26.91 -24.83 -9.75
N SER A 228 26.70 -26.10 -10.11
CA SER A 228 27.77 -27.03 -10.47
C SER A 228 28.45 -26.70 -11.82
N GLN A 229 27.96 -25.69 -12.54
CA GLN A 229 28.50 -25.21 -13.81
C GLN A 229 29.05 -23.77 -13.72
N THR A 230 29.17 -23.21 -12.51
CA THR A 230 29.67 -21.84 -12.28
C THR A 230 30.95 -21.82 -11.45
N ASP A 231 31.99 -21.16 -11.95
CA ASP A 231 33.31 -21.08 -11.28
C ASP A 231 33.31 -20.21 -10.00
N LEU A 232 32.39 -19.24 -9.92
CA LEU A 232 32.24 -18.31 -8.80
C LEU A 232 30.78 -18.21 -8.36
N ILE A 233 30.52 -18.39 -7.07
CA ILE A 233 29.20 -18.27 -6.45
C ILE A 233 29.26 -17.16 -5.41
N ALA A 234 28.68 -16.00 -5.72
CA ALA A 234 28.55 -14.89 -4.79
C ALA A 234 27.22 -14.96 -4.03
N CYS A 235 27.26 -14.85 -2.69
CA CYS A 235 26.09 -14.79 -1.83
C CYS A 235 26.40 -14.06 -0.52
N THR A 236 25.38 -13.55 0.16
CA THR A 236 25.54 -12.97 1.51
C THR A 236 25.87 -14.06 2.53
N THR A 237 26.52 -13.69 3.64
CA THR A 237 26.91 -14.65 4.69
C THR A 237 25.70 -15.30 5.37
N THR A 238 24.57 -14.59 5.47
CA THR A 238 23.27 -15.15 5.87
C THR A 238 22.69 -16.10 4.82
N GLY A 239 22.83 -15.76 3.53
CA GLY A 239 22.45 -16.63 2.41
C GLY A 239 23.21 -17.94 2.43
N ALA A 240 24.54 -17.90 2.56
CA ALA A 240 25.40 -19.07 2.67
C ALA A 240 25.01 -19.98 3.85
N ALA A 241 24.85 -19.41 5.05
CA ALA A 241 24.41 -20.14 6.25
C ALA A 241 22.98 -20.71 6.15
N SER A 242 22.13 -20.17 5.28
CA SER A 242 20.78 -20.72 5.02
C SER A 242 20.75 -21.81 3.93
N LEU A 243 21.81 -21.92 3.13
CA LEU A 243 21.90 -22.79 1.94
C LEU A 243 22.96 -23.90 2.12
N THR A 244 23.35 -24.23 3.35
CA THR A 244 24.40 -25.21 3.67
C THR A 244 24.17 -26.59 3.01
N SER A 245 22.92 -27.02 2.83
CA SER A 245 22.58 -28.25 2.09
C SER A 245 22.94 -28.15 0.60
N LEU A 246 22.52 -27.07 -0.06
CA LEU A 246 22.80 -26.78 -1.46
C LEU A 246 24.31 -26.60 -1.68
N LEU A 247 24.99 -25.83 -0.81
CA LEU A 247 26.45 -25.67 -0.85
C LEU A 247 27.17 -27.01 -0.66
N GLY A 248 26.76 -27.85 0.30
CA GLY A 248 27.31 -29.20 0.46
C GLY A 248 27.12 -30.09 -0.77
N SER A 249 26.03 -29.91 -1.52
CA SER A 249 25.73 -30.64 -2.75
C SER A 249 26.46 -30.10 -4.01
N VAL A 250 26.95 -28.85 -3.96
CA VAL A 250 27.82 -28.22 -4.98
C VAL A 250 29.31 -28.46 -4.66
N ALA A 251 29.63 -28.70 -3.39
CA ALA A 251 30.96 -29.05 -2.87
C ALA A 251 32.10 -28.04 -3.21
N PRO A 252 31.94 -26.74 -2.89
CA PRO A 252 32.99 -25.73 -3.12
C PRO A 252 34.26 -26.03 -2.30
N GLN A 253 35.43 -25.87 -2.92
CA GLN A 253 36.73 -26.16 -2.30
C GLN A 253 37.37 -24.95 -1.63
N VAL A 254 36.99 -23.73 -2.04
CA VAL A 254 37.51 -22.46 -1.52
C VAL A 254 36.33 -21.61 -1.05
N LEU A 255 36.43 -21.04 0.15
CA LEU A 255 35.50 -20.04 0.67
C LEU A 255 36.25 -18.72 0.85
N LEU A 256 35.82 -17.67 0.15
CA LEU A 256 36.32 -16.31 0.31
C LEU A 256 35.28 -15.48 1.06
N VAL A 257 35.70 -14.77 2.09
CA VAL A 257 34.86 -13.89 2.91
C VAL A 257 35.43 -12.47 2.81
N GLU A 258 34.69 -11.58 2.16
CA GLU A 258 34.96 -10.13 2.13
C GLU A 258 34.40 -9.44 3.39
N GLU A 259 35.00 -8.32 3.79
CA GLU A 259 34.70 -7.58 5.04
C GLU A 259 34.64 -8.51 6.27
N ALA A 260 35.50 -9.53 6.33
CA ALA A 260 35.48 -10.59 7.34
C ALA A 260 35.66 -10.10 8.79
N GLY A 261 36.16 -8.87 8.99
CA GLY A 261 36.18 -8.18 10.29
C GLY A 261 34.80 -7.74 10.80
N GLN A 262 33.85 -7.54 9.89
CA GLN A 262 32.45 -7.15 10.17
C GLN A 262 31.49 -8.36 10.17
N VAL A 263 31.97 -9.58 9.87
CA VAL A 263 31.14 -10.80 9.80
C VAL A 263 31.14 -11.55 11.13
N LEU A 264 29.95 -11.89 11.63
CA LEU A 264 29.77 -12.78 12.78
C LEU A 264 30.44 -14.13 12.54
N GLU A 265 31.28 -14.58 13.48
CA GLU A 265 31.97 -15.87 13.41
C GLU A 265 31.02 -17.04 13.09
N ALA A 266 29.84 -17.05 13.72
CA ALA A 266 28.82 -18.08 13.52
C ALA A 266 28.35 -18.21 12.05
N HIS A 267 28.31 -17.13 11.27
CA HIS A 267 27.94 -17.20 9.85
C HIS A 267 29.02 -17.86 9.00
N ILE A 268 30.29 -17.61 9.31
CA ILE A 268 31.41 -18.26 8.61
C ILE A 268 31.43 -19.75 8.97
N LEU A 269 31.32 -20.09 10.26
CA LEU A 269 31.27 -21.48 10.73
C LEU A 269 30.10 -22.27 10.10
N ALA A 270 28.90 -21.68 9.99
CA ALA A 270 27.74 -22.31 9.33
C ALA A 270 27.90 -22.45 7.80
N SER A 271 28.84 -21.73 7.20
CA SER A 271 29.16 -21.77 5.76
C SER A 271 30.32 -22.72 5.43
N LEU A 272 31.05 -23.23 6.43
CA LEU A 272 32.14 -24.21 6.26
C LEU A 272 31.59 -25.62 6.03
N VAL A 273 31.05 -25.85 4.83
CA VAL A 273 30.72 -27.20 4.35
C VAL A 273 31.99 -28.05 4.19
N SER A 274 31.87 -29.36 4.39
CA SER A 274 33.01 -30.29 4.49
C SER A 274 33.88 -30.45 3.24
N SER A 275 33.49 -29.87 2.09
CA SER A 275 34.32 -29.77 0.89
C SER A 275 35.35 -28.63 0.95
N VAL A 276 35.17 -27.62 1.81
CA VAL A 276 36.03 -26.45 1.87
C VAL A 276 37.40 -26.84 2.43
N ARG A 277 38.45 -26.62 1.62
CA ARG A 277 39.85 -26.91 1.92
C ARG A 277 40.66 -25.64 2.18
N HIS A 278 40.17 -24.49 1.75
CA HIS A 278 40.85 -23.20 1.86
C HIS A 278 39.82 -22.11 2.23
N LEU A 279 40.03 -21.46 3.38
CA LEU A 279 39.28 -20.29 3.81
C LEU A 279 40.16 -19.04 3.63
N ILE A 280 39.64 -18.02 2.95
CA ILE A 280 40.31 -16.74 2.72
C ILE A 280 39.46 -15.63 3.37
N CYS A 281 39.91 -15.09 4.48
CA CYS A 281 39.28 -13.95 5.15
C CYS A 281 39.96 -12.64 4.72
N ILE A 282 39.21 -11.75 4.07
CA ILE A 282 39.67 -10.42 3.66
C ILE A 282 38.86 -9.39 4.45
N GLY A 283 39.53 -8.47 5.14
CA GLY A 283 38.89 -7.47 5.99
C GLY A 283 39.91 -6.76 6.87
N ASP A 284 39.42 -6.02 7.86
CA ASP A 284 40.26 -5.25 8.77
C ASP A 284 39.71 -5.32 10.21
N PRO A 285 40.41 -5.98 11.16
CA PRO A 285 39.95 -6.10 12.55
C PRO A 285 40.00 -4.77 13.34
N GLN A 286 40.59 -3.71 12.78
CA GLN A 286 40.56 -2.36 13.36
C GLN A 286 39.46 -1.46 12.77
N GLN A 287 38.70 -1.91 11.77
CA GLN A 287 37.43 -1.28 11.35
C GLN A 287 36.24 -1.94 12.08
N LEU A 288 34.99 -1.78 11.63
CA LEU A 288 33.84 -2.14 12.46
C LEU A 288 33.69 -3.66 12.66
N ARG A 289 33.42 -4.03 13.91
CA ARG A 289 32.97 -5.36 14.30
C ARG A 289 31.52 -5.63 13.87
N PRO A 290 31.08 -6.90 13.74
CA PRO A 290 29.69 -7.26 13.51
C PRO A 290 28.70 -6.63 14.51
N THR A 291 27.61 -6.06 13.98
CA THR A 291 26.58 -5.40 14.78
C THR A 291 25.71 -6.40 15.54
N LEU A 292 25.61 -6.25 16.86
CA LEU A 292 24.72 -7.03 17.72
C LEU A 292 23.44 -6.26 18.09
N ALA A 293 22.30 -6.94 18.09
CA ALA A 293 21.03 -6.40 18.58
C ALA A 293 20.98 -6.20 20.11
N THR A 294 21.97 -6.70 20.87
CA THR A 294 22.03 -6.58 22.34
C THR A 294 23.43 -6.12 22.76
N PHE A 295 23.55 -4.83 23.07
CA PHE A 295 24.83 -4.19 23.43
C PHE A 295 25.54 -4.83 24.62
N ALA A 296 24.81 -5.43 25.57
CA ALA A 296 25.39 -6.12 26.73
C ALA A 296 26.24 -7.37 26.38
N LEU A 297 26.18 -7.84 25.13
CA LEU A 297 26.99 -8.96 24.61
C LEU A 297 28.22 -8.50 23.79
N SER A 298 28.36 -7.19 23.54
CA SER A 298 29.42 -6.58 22.73
C SER A 298 30.67 -6.25 23.56
N MET A 299 31.85 -6.31 22.94
CA MET A 299 33.12 -5.85 23.50
C MET A 299 33.19 -4.33 23.75
N ASP A 300 32.27 -3.53 23.19
CA ASP A 300 32.08 -2.12 23.57
C ASP A 300 31.43 -1.98 24.99
N SER A 301 30.79 -3.04 25.50
CA SER A 301 30.28 -3.14 26.89
C SER A 301 31.31 -3.81 27.81
N ALA A 302 31.45 -3.33 29.05
CA ALA A 302 32.37 -3.93 30.03
C ALA A 302 32.06 -5.43 30.27
N ARG A 303 30.78 -5.75 30.56
CA ARG A 303 30.35 -7.14 30.78
C ARG A 303 30.48 -8.01 29.52
N GLY A 304 30.22 -7.44 28.34
CA GLY A 304 30.37 -8.15 27.08
C GLY A 304 31.83 -8.47 26.75
N ARG A 305 32.73 -7.53 27.03
CA ARG A 305 34.19 -7.69 26.89
C ARG A 305 34.78 -8.76 27.80
N GLU A 306 34.30 -8.87 29.04
CA GLU A 306 34.84 -9.83 30.02
C GLU A 306 34.31 -11.26 29.83
N LEU A 307 33.04 -11.42 29.42
CA LEU A 307 32.35 -12.72 29.47
C LEU A 307 31.96 -13.31 28.11
N PHE A 308 31.73 -12.49 27.08
CA PHE A 308 30.88 -12.90 25.96
C PHE A 308 31.50 -12.71 24.57
N MET A 309 32.05 -11.53 24.27
CA MET A 309 32.73 -11.21 23.00
C MET A 309 31.98 -11.60 21.71
N PHE A 310 30.64 -11.54 21.67
CA PHE A 310 29.85 -12.05 20.52
C PHE A 310 30.04 -11.25 19.21
N ASP A 311 30.56 -10.04 19.30
CA ASP A 311 30.93 -9.17 18.18
C ASP A 311 32.39 -9.34 17.74
N ARG A 312 33.17 -10.23 18.38
CA ARG A 312 34.50 -10.58 17.89
C ARG A 312 34.37 -11.38 16.59
N SER A 313 35.05 -10.92 15.55
CA SER A 313 35.05 -11.65 14.27
C SER A 313 35.98 -12.88 14.33
N LEU A 314 35.75 -13.86 13.45
CA LEU A 314 36.68 -14.99 13.30
C LEU A 314 38.08 -14.51 12.89
N MET A 315 38.15 -13.43 12.10
CA MET A 315 39.41 -12.82 11.67
C MET A 315 40.19 -12.23 12.85
N GLU A 316 39.53 -11.43 13.69
CA GLU A 316 40.09 -10.89 14.93
C GLU A 316 40.54 -12.03 15.87
N ARG A 317 39.68 -13.05 16.09
CA ARG A 317 40.02 -14.20 16.93
C ARG A 317 41.22 -14.99 16.41
N LEU A 318 41.41 -15.15 15.10
CA LEU A 318 42.58 -15.84 14.55
C LEU A 318 43.86 -15.02 14.74
N VAL A 319 43.83 -13.71 14.47
CA VAL A 319 44.98 -12.81 14.64
C VAL A 319 45.44 -12.79 16.11
N ASP A 320 44.52 -12.67 17.05
CA ASP A 320 44.83 -12.68 18.50
C ASP A 320 45.45 -14.00 18.98
N ASN A 321 45.16 -15.11 18.30
CA ASN A 321 45.76 -16.42 18.56
C ASN A 321 47.08 -16.64 17.79
N GLY A 322 47.67 -15.59 17.23
CA GLY A 322 48.99 -15.63 16.58
C GLY A 322 49.00 -16.14 15.14
N TYR A 323 47.84 -16.28 14.48
CA TYR A 323 47.83 -16.57 13.04
C TYR A 323 48.39 -15.38 12.25
N GLN A 324 49.28 -15.66 11.30
CA GLN A 324 49.88 -14.61 10.47
C GLN A 324 48.87 -14.01 9.50
N MET A 325 48.71 -12.69 9.52
CA MET A 325 47.85 -11.92 8.62
C MET A 325 48.70 -11.12 7.63
N SER A 326 48.43 -11.26 6.34
CA SER A 326 49.06 -10.46 5.29
C SER A 326 48.50 -9.04 5.28
N GLN A 327 49.24 -8.08 5.84
CA GLN A 327 48.84 -6.67 5.89
C GLN A 327 49.19 -5.92 4.59
N LEU A 328 48.24 -5.15 4.05
CA LEU A 328 48.48 -4.22 2.94
C LEU A 328 48.75 -2.82 3.49
N ASN A 329 49.99 -2.33 3.34
CA ASN A 329 50.43 -1.07 3.94
C ASN A 329 50.19 0.18 3.07
N VAL A 330 50.11 0.05 1.74
CA VAL A 330 50.09 1.19 0.81
C VAL A 330 48.65 1.65 0.51
N GLN A 331 48.26 2.82 1.01
CA GLN A 331 46.94 3.41 0.81
C GLN A 331 46.87 4.28 -0.45
N ARG A 332 45.69 4.29 -1.11
CA ARG A 332 45.44 4.98 -2.40
C ARG A 332 44.18 5.87 -2.41
N ARG A 333 43.64 6.21 -1.23
CA ARG A 333 42.37 6.93 -1.08
C ARG A 333 42.56 8.37 -0.63
N MET A 334 43.34 8.56 0.44
CA MET A 334 43.33 9.76 1.27
C MET A 334 44.55 10.63 0.98
N ARG A 335 44.44 11.96 1.05
CA ARG A 335 45.64 12.81 1.13
C ARG A 335 46.59 12.39 2.25
N PRO A 336 47.91 12.63 2.12
CA PRO A 336 48.85 12.58 3.24
C PRO A 336 48.43 13.43 4.46
N SER A 337 47.71 14.54 4.25
CA SER A 337 47.16 15.38 5.32
C SER A 337 46.00 14.74 6.10
N ILE A 338 45.34 13.71 5.54
CA ILE A 338 44.25 12.95 6.17
C ILE A 338 44.79 11.62 6.73
N SER A 339 45.58 10.89 5.94
CA SER A 339 46.14 9.59 6.33
C SER A 339 47.11 9.67 7.50
N HIS A 340 47.72 10.83 7.74
CA HIS A 340 48.63 11.07 8.87
C HIS A 340 48.00 10.74 10.23
N PHE A 341 46.80 11.23 10.53
CA PHE A 341 46.12 10.96 11.81
C PHE A 341 45.86 9.46 12.02
N ILE A 342 45.56 8.75 10.93
CA ILE A 342 45.31 7.30 10.92
C ILE A 342 46.63 6.51 11.06
N ARG A 343 47.73 7.01 10.46
CA ARG A 343 49.09 6.48 10.61
C ARG A 343 49.61 6.62 12.04
N THR A 344 49.49 7.83 12.63
CA THR A 344 49.99 8.13 13.97
C THR A 344 49.35 7.25 15.04
N ILE A 345 48.06 6.92 14.89
CA ILE A 345 47.23 6.39 15.99
C ILE A 345 46.86 4.91 15.82
N LEU A 346 46.68 4.41 14.60
CA LEU A 346 46.11 3.08 14.34
C LEU A 346 47.03 2.18 13.50
N TYR A 347 47.63 2.73 12.43
CA TYR A 347 48.43 1.96 11.49
C TYR A 347 49.83 2.59 11.28
N PRO A 348 50.79 2.42 12.21
CA PRO A 348 52.13 3.02 12.10
C PRO A 348 52.92 2.65 10.84
N LYS A 349 52.54 1.56 10.15
CA LYS A 349 53.14 1.09 8.89
C LYS A 349 52.44 1.60 7.63
N LEU A 350 51.43 2.46 7.73
CA LEU A 350 50.64 2.93 6.59
C LEU A 350 51.46 3.86 5.69
N GLU A 351 51.58 3.55 4.40
CA GLU A 351 52.35 4.30 3.42
C GLU A 351 51.42 4.99 2.41
N ASP A 352 51.74 6.22 2.02
CA ASP A 352 50.95 6.97 1.02
C ASP A 352 51.45 6.67 -0.40
N ASN A 353 50.55 6.30 -1.31
CA ASN A 353 50.89 6.13 -2.71
C ASN A 353 51.06 7.49 -3.42
N ALA A 354 51.97 7.59 -4.39
CA ALA A 354 52.24 8.83 -5.14
C ALA A 354 50.97 9.53 -5.66
N VAL A 355 49.98 8.76 -6.15
CA VAL A 355 48.72 9.28 -6.71
C VAL A 355 47.94 10.16 -5.72
N VAL A 356 48.01 9.92 -4.40
CA VAL A 356 47.29 10.75 -3.42
C VAL A 356 48.01 12.06 -3.07
N ALA A 357 49.29 12.19 -3.43
CA ALA A 357 50.03 13.45 -3.29
C ALA A 357 49.70 14.45 -4.41
N GLU A 358 49.25 13.97 -5.56
CA GLU A 358 48.91 14.77 -6.75
C GLU A 358 47.51 15.42 -6.69
N TYR A 359 46.70 15.11 -5.66
CA TYR A 359 45.32 15.61 -5.56
C TYR A 359 45.26 17.15 -5.43
N PRO A 360 44.32 17.84 -6.11
CA PRO A 360 44.18 19.31 -6.06
C PRO A 360 43.52 19.79 -4.75
N PRO A 361 44.09 20.79 -4.04
CA PRO A 361 43.66 21.21 -2.69
C PRO A 361 42.19 21.65 -2.67
N VAL A 362 41.54 21.53 -1.50
CA VAL A 362 40.09 21.80 -1.42
C VAL A 362 39.77 23.25 -1.75
N GLN A 363 38.91 23.47 -2.75
CA GLN A 363 38.60 24.80 -3.24
C GLN A 363 37.70 25.58 -2.26
N GLY A 364 38.08 26.83 -2.00
CA GLY A 364 37.33 27.77 -1.16
C GLY A 364 37.68 27.74 0.34
N VAL A 365 38.58 26.87 0.78
CA VAL A 365 38.98 26.75 2.19
C VAL A 365 40.50 26.64 2.33
N GLU A 366 41.04 27.10 3.46
CA GLU A 366 42.48 27.16 3.69
C GLU A 366 43.11 25.81 4.07
N SER A 367 42.32 24.87 4.59
CA SER A 367 42.80 23.55 4.99
C SER A 367 41.93 22.42 4.44
N ASP A 368 42.59 21.35 3.99
CA ASP A 368 41.95 20.09 3.60
C ASP A 368 41.28 19.38 4.80
N VAL A 369 41.74 19.64 6.04
CA VAL A 369 41.20 19.01 7.26
C VAL A 369 40.94 20.07 8.32
N PHE A 370 39.73 20.08 8.90
CA PHE A 370 39.38 21.05 9.94
C PHE A 370 38.33 20.52 10.94
N PHE A 371 38.51 20.83 12.22
CA PHE A 371 37.56 20.57 13.29
C PHE A 371 36.87 21.88 13.73
N LEU A 372 35.58 22.00 13.46
CA LEU A 372 34.72 23.06 13.95
C LEU A 372 34.31 22.77 15.41
N ASN A 373 34.97 23.43 16.36
CA ASN A 373 34.65 23.32 17.78
C ASN A 373 33.53 24.29 18.17
N HIS A 374 32.45 23.77 18.77
CA HIS A 374 31.34 24.59 19.27
C HIS A 374 30.82 24.11 20.64
N LEU A 375 30.13 25.01 21.34
CA LEU A 375 29.47 24.74 22.64
C LEU A 375 27.94 24.73 22.53
N ASN A 376 27.38 24.63 21.31
CA ASN A 376 25.94 24.53 21.10
C ASN A 376 25.44 23.14 21.55
N LYS A 377 24.65 23.12 22.63
CA LYS A 377 24.21 21.90 23.33
C LYS A 377 23.35 20.97 22.46
N GLU A 378 23.53 19.66 22.64
CA GLU A 378 22.77 18.61 21.96
C GLU A 378 21.27 18.58 22.35
N GLY A 379 20.43 18.16 21.41
CA GLY A 379 19.01 17.84 21.62
C GLY A 379 18.75 16.33 21.64
N GLY A 380 17.60 15.95 22.22
CA GLY A 380 17.20 14.56 22.47
C GLY A 380 17.55 14.08 23.89
N SER A 381 16.77 13.14 24.44
CA SER A 381 17.02 12.55 25.76
C SER A 381 18.27 11.67 25.77
N ASP A 382 18.94 11.56 26.92
CA ASP A 382 20.33 11.09 27.02
C ASP A 382 20.59 9.66 26.54
N ASP A 383 19.58 8.79 26.61
CA ASP A 383 19.66 7.41 26.10
C ASP A 383 19.09 7.23 24.68
N SER A 384 18.60 8.28 24.00
CA SER A 384 17.95 8.12 22.69
C SER A 384 18.96 7.98 21.54
N VAL A 385 18.65 7.11 20.56
CA VAL A 385 19.38 7.04 19.28
C VAL A 385 19.12 8.30 18.43
N SER A 386 18.08 9.07 18.79
CA SER A 386 17.68 10.32 18.18
C SER A 386 18.37 11.56 18.77
N LYS A 387 19.64 11.47 19.21
CA LYS A 387 20.44 12.67 19.49
C LYS A 387 20.63 13.47 18.20
N TYR A 388 20.49 14.78 18.28
CA TYR A 388 20.69 15.72 17.16
C TYR A 388 21.28 17.04 17.66
N ASN A 389 21.88 17.82 16.78
CA ASN A 389 22.42 19.14 17.09
C ASN A 389 22.08 20.10 15.95
N MET A 390 21.11 20.99 16.17
CA MET A 390 20.58 21.88 15.12
C MET A 390 21.64 22.87 14.59
N PHE A 391 22.59 23.29 15.43
CA PHE A 391 23.70 24.12 14.97
C PHE A 391 24.58 23.36 13.97
N GLU A 392 24.89 22.09 14.23
CA GLU A 392 25.59 21.25 13.26
C GLU A 392 24.76 21.07 11.99
N VAL A 393 23.44 20.85 12.08
CA VAL A 393 22.55 20.75 10.90
C VAL A 393 22.61 22.00 10.02
N GLU A 394 22.54 23.19 10.63
CA GLU A 394 22.59 24.47 9.91
C GLU A 394 23.98 24.72 9.29
N MET A 395 25.06 24.46 10.04
CA MET A 395 26.42 24.58 9.53
C MET A 395 26.72 23.58 8.39
N ILE A 396 26.19 22.35 8.48
CA ILE A 396 26.31 21.32 7.43
C ILE A 396 25.53 21.74 6.18
N ARG A 397 24.29 22.23 6.33
CA ARG A 397 23.49 22.77 5.21
C ARG A 397 24.27 23.84 4.45
N ASP A 398 24.84 24.80 5.18
CA ASP A 398 25.52 25.94 4.58
C ASP A 398 26.89 25.56 4.00
N LEU A 399 27.63 24.63 4.62
CA LEU A 399 28.89 24.09 4.10
C LEU A 399 28.68 23.22 2.84
N VAL A 400 27.63 22.39 2.80
CA VAL A 400 27.24 21.65 1.59
C VAL A 400 26.86 22.63 0.46
N MET A 401 26.06 23.66 0.76
CA MET A 401 25.72 24.68 -0.23
C MET A 401 26.94 25.48 -0.68
N TYR A 402 27.93 25.71 0.21
CA TYR A 402 29.20 26.35 -0.13
C TYR A 402 30.00 25.51 -1.14
N PHE A 403 30.23 24.23 -0.87
CA PHE A 403 31.00 23.37 -1.78
C PHE A 403 30.31 23.12 -3.12
N LEU A 404 28.98 22.99 -3.15
CA LEU A 404 28.22 22.90 -4.41
C LEU A 404 28.33 24.17 -5.25
N ARG A 405 28.42 25.36 -4.63
CA ARG A 405 28.63 26.64 -5.34
C ARG A 405 30.03 26.79 -5.94
N GLN A 406 31.02 25.99 -5.53
CA GLN A 406 32.34 25.95 -6.19
C GLN A 406 32.33 25.14 -7.50
N GLY A 407 31.26 24.39 -7.80
CA GLY A 407 31.13 23.56 -9.02
C GLY A 407 31.97 22.28 -9.05
N THR A 408 33.21 22.32 -8.53
CA THR A 408 34.19 21.22 -8.53
C THR A 408 33.75 19.96 -7.76
N TYR A 409 32.76 20.08 -6.87
CA TYR A 409 32.21 18.99 -6.05
C TYR A 409 30.74 18.68 -6.36
N SER A 410 30.27 19.06 -7.55
CA SER A 410 28.89 18.79 -8.01
C SER A 410 28.70 17.41 -8.66
N GLY A 411 29.74 16.55 -8.69
CA GLY A 411 29.62 15.17 -9.17
C GLY A 411 28.81 14.28 -8.21
N PRO A 412 28.21 13.18 -8.71
CA PRO A 412 27.21 12.41 -7.96
C PRO A 412 27.78 11.68 -6.73
N GLY A 413 27.60 12.28 -5.56
CA GLY A 413 28.19 11.82 -4.31
C GLY A 413 29.67 12.16 -4.13
N ASP A 414 30.14 13.24 -4.77
CA ASP A 414 31.43 13.85 -4.46
C ASP A 414 31.49 14.33 -3.00
N ILE A 415 30.35 14.76 -2.45
CA ILE A 415 30.16 15.15 -1.07
C ILE A 415 29.39 14.05 -0.33
N ALA A 416 29.93 13.59 0.80
CA ALA A 416 29.22 12.75 1.76
C ALA A 416 29.11 13.44 3.12
N VAL A 417 27.95 13.30 3.77
CA VAL A 417 27.72 13.74 5.14
C VAL A 417 27.48 12.51 6.02
N LEU A 418 28.33 12.33 7.03
CA LEU A 418 28.29 11.21 7.96
C LEU A 418 27.77 11.68 9.32
N CYS A 419 26.67 11.11 9.75
CA CYS A 419 26.08 11.41 11.06
C CYS A 419 26.43 10.30 12.06
N ALA A 420 26.92 10.67 13.24
CA ALA A 420 27.16 9.71 14.32
C ALA A 420 25.87 9.18 14.99
N TYR A 421 24.71 9.81 14.72
CA TYR A 421 23.40 9.47 15.28
C TYR A 421 22.30 9.60 14.23
N LEU A 422 21.32 8.68 14.23
CA LEU A 422 20.26 8.64 13.22
C LEU A 422 19.29 9.83 13.32
N GLY A 423 19.07 10.36 14.53
CA GLY A 423 18.30 11.60 14.71
C GLY A 423 18.91 12.80 13.98
N GLN A 424 20.24 12.89 13.97
CA GLN A 424 20.94 13.91 13.20
C GLN A 424 20.80 13.68 11.69
N LEU A 425 20.91 12.42 11.23
CA LEU A 425 20.72 12.06 9.82
C LEU A 425 19.34 12.52 9.30
N GLN A 426 18.29 12.29 10.10
CA GLN A 426 16.93 12.75 9.81
C GLN A 426 16.86 14.28 9.64
N LYS A 427 17.48 15.05 10.56
CA LYS A 427 17.44 16.52 10.51
C LYS A 427 18.27 17.12 9.37
N VAL A 428 19.43 16.54 9.04
CA VAL A 428 20.20 16.97 7.85
C VAL A 428 19.46 16.62 6.55
N ARG A 429 18.84 15.43 6.46
CA ARG A 429 18.02 15.04 5.31
C ARG A 429 16.83 15.99 5.09
N ALA A 430 16.22 16.50 6.17
CA ALA A 430 15.18 17.54 6.08
C ALA A 430 15.76 18.89 5.61
N ALA A 431 16.80 19.40 6.27
CA ALA A 431 17.40 20.71 5.97
C ALA A 431 17.98 20.83 4.55
N LEU A 432 18.41 19.72 3.93
CA LEU A 432 18.83 19.69 2.52
C LEU A 432 17.65 19.50 1.54
N ARG A 433 16.54 18.89 1.97
CA ARG A 433 15.31 18.72 1.15
C ARG A 433 14.68 20.08 0.83
N ASP A 434 14.63 20.99 1.81
CA ASP A 434 14.07 22.34 1.64
C ASP A 434 14.80 23.16 0.55
N LEU A 435 16.10 22.90 0.36
CA LEU A 435 16.93 23.52 -0.68
C LEU A 435 16.76 22.87 -2.07
N LYS A 436 15.87 21.88 -2.21
CA LYS A 436 15.67 21.05 -3.42
C LYS A 436 16.94 20.31 -3.88
N ILE A 437 17.87 20.03 -2.95
CA ILE A 437 19.10 19.29 -3.26
C ILE A 437 18.76 17.79 -3.34
N ALA A 438 19.16 17.14 -4.44
CA ALA A 438 18.96 15.72 -4.64
C ALA A 438 19.88 14.89 -3.73
N VAL A 439 19.34 14.47 -2.59
CA VAL A 439 20.00 13.64 -1.57
C VAL A 439 19.82 12.15 -1.88
N ALA A 440 20.89 11.36 -1.72
CA ALA A 440 20.82 9.91 -1.61
C ALA A 440 21.11 9.46 -0.18
N VAL A 441 20.29 8.53 0.33
CA VAL A 441 20.50 7.80 1.59
C VAL A 441 20.72 6.33 1.24
N ASP A 442 21.52 5.61 2.03
CA ASP A 442 21.69 4.16 1.89
C ASP A 442 20.36 3.44 2.20
N GLU A 443 20.09 2.33 1.52
CA GLU A 443 18.84 1.58 1.69
C GLU A 443 18.69 1.05 3.13
N ARG A 444 19.80 0.72 3.80
CA ARG A 444 19.80 0.27 5.20
C ARG A 444 19.55 1.42 6.18
N ASP A 445 20.10 2.61 5.93
CA ASP A 445 19.82 3.81 6.73
C ASP A 445 18.34 4.22 6.55
N ALA A 446 17.77 4.04 5.35
CA ALA A 446 16.34 4.28 5.08
C ALA A 446 15.42 3.25 5.78
N GLU A 447 15.77 1.96 5.76
CA GLU A 447 15.07 0.92 6.52
C GLU A 447 15.17 1.15 8.04
N GLU A 448 16.33 1.57 8.56
CA GLU A 448 16.52 1.94 9.96
C GLU A 448 15.65 3.16 10.35
N LEU A 449 15.62 4.21 9.53
CA LEU A 449 14.75 5.38 9.71
C LEU A 449 13.26 4.98 9.70
N ALA A 450 12.82 4.16 8.75
CA ALA A 450 11.45 3.68 8.67
C ALA A 450 11.07 2.79 9.87
N ARG A 451 11.97 1.87 10.28
CA ARG A 451 11.80 0.99 11.45
C ARG A 451 11.73 1.76 12.78
N GLN A 452 12.44 2.88 12.90
CA GLN A 452 12.36 3.77 14.06
C GLN A 452 11.18 4.75 14.00
N GLY A 453 10.39 4.77 12.92
CA GLY A 453 9.27 5.70 12.73
C GLY A 453 9.71 7.15 12.49
N LEU A 454 10.89 7.33 11.89
CA LEU A 454 11.54 8.63 11.64
C LEU A 454 11.46 9.09 10.18
N ASP A 455 10.86 8.31 9.26
CA ASP A 455 10.52 8.84 7.95
C ASP A 455 9.12 9.50 8.00
N GLU A 456 9.06 10.80 7.70
CA GLU A 456 7.82 11.58 7.74
C GLU A 456 7.05 11.41 6.42
N ASP A 457 5.74 11.15 6.49
CA ASP A 457 4.82 11.04 5.35
C ASP A 457 4.78 12.33 4.51
N VAL A 458 5.67 12.43 3.51
CA VAL A 458 5.72 13.53 2.55
C VAL A 458 5.58 12.96 1.14
N GLU A 459 4.56 13.42 0.40
CA GLU A 459 4.23 12.90 -0.94
C GLU A 459 5.43 13.01 -1.90
N PHE A 460 5.77 11.90 -2.58
CA PHE A 460 6.80 11.87 -3.61
C PHE A 460 6.41 12.78 -4.78
N ALA A 461 7.12 13.90 -4.94
CA ALA A 461 7.09 14.68 -6.17
C ALA A 461 8.11 14.09 -7.16
N GLU A 462 7.63 13.46 -8.23
CA GLU A 462 8.48 12.97 -9.31
C GLU A 462 9.23 14.13 -9.99
N VAL A 463 10.54 14.23 -9.74
CA VAL A 463 11.48 14.97 -10.59
C VAL A 463 12.74 14.14 -10.75
N VAL A 464 12.96 13.62 -11.95
CA VAL A 464 14.20 12.91 -12.30
C VAL A 464 15.31 13.93 -12.53
N VAL A 465 16.43 13.83 -11.79
CA VAL A 465 17.83 14.01 -12.24
C VAL A 465 18.81 13.97 -11.04
N ALA A 466 19.85 13.13 -11.16
CA ALA A 466 21.13 13.08 -10.43
C ALA A 466 21.16 13.18 -8.87
N LYS A 467 21.64 12.10 -8.22
CA LYS A 467 22.01 12.04 -6.78
C LYS A 467 23.29 12.87 -6.50
N HIS A 468 23.20 14.07 -5.92
CA HIS A 468 24.37 14.95 -5.73
C HIS A 468 25.10 14.73 -4.41
N VAL A 469 24.39 14.60 -3.29
CA VAL A 469 24.98 14.45 -1.94
C VAL A 469 24.61 13.09 -1.35
N ARG A 470 25.58 12.37 -0.76
CA ARG A 470 25.32 11.16 0.02
C ARG A 470 25.14 11.51 1.49
N LEU A 471 24.13 10.93 2.13
CA LEU A 471 23.84 11.04 3.55
C LEU A 471 23.78 9.63 4.14
N GLY A 472 24.48 9.39 5.24
CA GLY A 472 24.39 8.10 5.95
C GLY A 472 24.97 8.13 7.35
N THR A 473 24.81 7.04 8.09
CA THR A 473 25.52 6.82 9.35
C THR A 473 26.98 6.39 9.11
N VAL A 474 27.86 6.63 10.08
CA VAL A 474 29.27 6.19 10.02
C VAL A 474 29.37 4.68 9.78
N ASP A 475 28.47 3.90 10.37
CA ASP A 475 28.47 2.44 10.32
C ASP A 475 28.16 1.88 8.93
N ILE A 476 27.14 2.46 8.29
CA ILE A 476 26.62 1.99 6.99
C ILE A 476 27.51 2.45 5.82
N PHE A 477 28.33 3.49 6.03
CA PHE A 477 29.32 4.01 5.08
C PHE A 477 30.69 3.27 5.11
N GLN A 478 30.81 2.11 5.79
CA GLN A 478 31.96 1.21 5.58
C GLN A 478 32.04 0.77 4.09
N GLY A 479 33.24 0.41 3.62
CA GLY A 479 33.57 0.25 2.20
C GLY A 479 33.62 1.56 1.38
N GLN A 480 32.65 2.46 1.57
CA GLN A 480 32.42 3.65 0.75
C GLN A 480 33.46 4.78 0.93
N GLU A 481 33.46 5.74 -0.01
CA GLU A 481 34.38 6.89 -0.08
C GLU A 481 33.78 8.08 -0.86
N ALA A 482 34.23 9.30 -0.56
CA ALA A 482 33.83 10.55 -1.22
C ALA A 482 34.99 11.56 -1.32
N LYS A 483 34.90 12.57 -2.20
CA LYS A 483 35.94 13.62 -2.32
C LYS A 483 35.99 14.46 -1.05
N ILE A 484 34.83 14.96 -0.63
CA ILE A 484 34.63 15.75 0.60
C ILE A 484 33.76 14.94 1.56
N VAL A 485 34.20 14.82 2.82
CA VAL A 485 33.42 14.21 3.89
C VAL A 485 33.20 15.22 5.00
N ILE A 486 31.95 15.36 5.42
CA ILE A 486 31.54 16.20 6.55
C ILE A 486 31.01 15.29 7.66
N VAL A 487 31.63 15.31 8.83
CA VAL A 487 31.30 14.42 9.96
C VAL A 487 30.62 15.21 11.08
N SER A 488 29.39 14.82 11.42
CA SER A 488 28.61 15.40 12.52
C SER A 488 28.70 14.48 13.75
N LEU A 489 29.42 14.91 14.78
CA LEU A 489 29.62 14.13 16.00
C LEU A 489 28.48 14.28 17.01
N VAL A 490 27.67 15.36 16.91
CA VAL A 490 26.44 15.62 17.68
C VAL A 490 26.65 15.90 19.17
N ARG A 491 27.50 15.12 19.86
CA ARG A 491 27.56 15.09 21.32
C ARG A 491 28.21 16.35 21.89
N ASN A 492 27.40 17.13 22.59
CA ASN A 492 27.76 18.44 23.11
C ASN A 492 26.98 18.74 24.40
N SER A 493 27.70 18.82 25.51
CA SER A 493 27.16 19.09 26.85
C SER A 493 26.64 20.53 27.00
N GLY A 494 27.11 21.43 26.14
CA GLY A 494 26.98 22.89 26.32
C GLY A 494 28.01 23.49 27.26
N GLN A 495 29.03 22.73 27.67
CA GLN A 495 30.06 23.13 28.63
C GLN A 495 31.47 22.83 28.09
N CYS A 496 32.47 23.48 28.69
CA CYS A 496 33.89 23.20 28.49
C CYS A 496 34.48 22.23 29.55
N ASP A 497 33.71 21.86 30.57
CA ASP A 497 34.15 20.95 31.63
C ASP A 497 34.28 19.51 31.12
N THR A 498 35.48 18.95 31.20
CA THR A 498 35.82 17.60 30.72
C THR A 498 35.15 16.46 31.52
N GLY A 499 34.48 16.77 32.64
CA GLY A 499 33.90 15.77 33.54
C GLY A 499 32.43 15.37 33.28
N SER A 500 31.66 16.15 32.52
CA SER A 500 30.19 16.01 32.46
C SER A 500 29.62 15.37 31.18
N GLY A 501 30.41 15.26 30.11
CA GLY A 501 29.92 14.87 28.79
C GLY A 501 30.14 13.40 28.40
N SER A 502 29.09 12.56 28.42
CA SER A 502 29.17 11.21 27.84
C SER A 502 29.10 11.25 26.31
N ILE A 503 30.24 11.03 25.64
CA ILE A 503 30.31 10.94 24.16
C ILE A 503 29.63 9.68 23.56
N GLY A 504 29.14 8.78 24.41
CA GLY A 504 28.35 7.61 24.03
C GLY A 504 29.03 6.71 22.99
N PHE A 505 28.41 6.65 21.80
CA PHE A 505 28.81 5.85 20.64
C PHE A 505 30.24 6.14 20.13
N LEU A 506 30.74 7.37 20.34
CA LEU A 506 32.04 7.83 19.83
C LEU A 506 33.26 7.34 20.64
N LYS A 507 33.06 6.44 21.61
CA LYS A 507 34.15 5.84 22.42
C LYS A 507 34.95 4.77 21.67
N SER A 508 34.36 4.12 20.67
CA SER A 508 34.96 2.97 19.98
C SER A 508 35.97 3.42 18.91
N SER A 509 37.24 3.06 19.07
CA SER A 509 38.32 3.43 18.12
C SER A 509 38.05 2.91 16.70
N ASN A 510 37.42 1.74 16.58
CA ASN A 510 36.95 1.17 15.32
C ASN A 510 36.02 2.12 14.53
N ARG A 511 35.19 2.91 15.23
CA ARG A 511 34.26 3.89 14.62
C ARG A 511 34.97 5.21 14.27
N ILE A 512 35.91 5.65 15.10
CA ILE A 512 36.78 6.80 14.83
C ILE A 512 37.59 6.55 13.55
N ASN A 513 38.19 5.36 13.44
CA ASN A 513 38.91 4.89 12.25
C ASN A 513 38.07 5.03 10.98
N VAL A 514 36.86 4.43 10.96
CA VAL A 514 35.97 4.53 9.80
C VAL A 514 35.63 5.99 9.48
N ALA A 515 35.21 6.79 10.45
CA ALA A 515 34.83 8.19 10.23
C ALA A 515 35.94 9.05 9.58
N LEU A 516 37.20 8.89 10.01
CA LEU A 516 38.33 9.65 9.44
C LEU A 516 38.76 9.14 8.05
N SER A 517 38.56 7.86 7.74
CA SER A 517 39.14 7.18 6.56
C SER A 517 38.26 7.13 5.31
N ARG A 518 37.16 7.90 5.27
CA ARG A 518 36.23 7.96 4.10
C ARG A 518 36.58 9.05 3.08
N ALA A 519 37.38 10.05 3.47
CA ALA A 519 37.65 11.24 2.66
C ALA A 519 38.82 11.06 1.69
N LYS A 520 38.67 11.55 0.45
CA LYS A 520 39.81 11.63 -0.49
C LYS A 520 40.55 12.96 -0.42
N HIS A 521 39.83 14.06 -0.62
CA HIS A 521 40.42 15.40 -0.78
C HIS A 521 40.28 16.25 0.49
N GLY A 522 39.16 16.15 1.22
CA GLY A 522 38.94 16.96 2.43
C GLY A 522 37.98 16.36 3.45
N LEU A 523 38.23 16.68 4.73
CA LEU A 523 37.56 16.13 5.90
C LEU A 523 37.20 17.24 6.91
N TYR A 524 35.91 17.47 7.12
CA TYR A 524 35.40 18.55 7.96
C TYR A 524 34.57 17.97 9.11
N ILE A 525 35.04 18.14 10.34
CA ILE A 525 34.45 17.52 11.54
C ILE A 525 33.76 18.61 12.38
N LEU A 526 32.55 18.34 12.89
CA LEU A 526 31.82 19.24 13.78
C LEU A 526 31.59 18.55 15.13
N GLY A 527 31.84 19.26 16.24
CA GLY A 527 31.52 18.77 17.58
C GLY A 527 32.09 19.64 18.72
N ASN A 528 32.16 19.06 19.93
CA ASN A 528 32.76 19.68 21.12
C ASN A 528 34.09 18.99 21.46
N ALA A 529 35.20 19.71 21.29
CA ALA A 529 36.54 19.19 21.55
C ALA A 529 36.77 18.81 23.02
N ALA A 530 36.25 19.58 23.99
CA ALA A 530 36.42 19.31 25.41
C ALA A 530 35.72 18.00 25.84
N ASN A 531 34.53 17.73 25.30
CA ASN A 531 33.85 16.45 25.51
C ASN A 531 34.63 15.27 24.90
N LEU A 532 35.16 15.43 23.69
CA LEU A 532 35.87 14.35 22.98
C LEU A 532 37.20 13.98 23.64
N ARG A 533 37.89 14.94 24.25
CA ARG A 533 39.13 14.73 25.03
C ARG A 533 38.97 13.78 26.24
N THR A 534 37.74 13.38 26.59
CA THR A 534 37.50 12.27 27.53
C THR A 534 37.94 10.89 27.01
N ASN A 535 38.16 10.75 25.71
CA ASN A 535 38.69 9.55 25.06
C ASN A 535 40.14 9.79 24.64
N THR A 536 41.03 8.86 24.99
CA THR A 536 42.48 8.95 24.71
C THR A 536 42.77 9.14 23.23
N THR A 537 42.13 8.36 22.36
CA THR A 537 42.23 8.45 20.88
C THR A 537 41.88 9.86 20.40
N TRP A 538 40.75 10.40 20.85
CA TRP A 538 40.30 11.74 20.46
C TRP A 538 41.16 12.86 21.03
N SER A 539 41.75 12.71 22.23
CA SER A 539 42.74 13.70 22.69
C SER A 539 43.94 13.73 21.75
N THR A 540 44.55 12.58 21.44
CA THR A 540 45.71 12.54 20.52
C THR A 540 45.38 13.15 19.15
N ILE A 541 44.19 12.88 18.60
CA ILE A 541 43.72 13.54 17.35
C ILE A 541 43.65 15.06 17.54
N LEU A 542 42.98 15.54 18.58
CA LEU A 542 42.75 16.97 18.80
C LEU A 542 44.05 17.72 19.15
N ASP A 543 44.97 17.12 19.89
CA ASP A 543 46.30 17.65 20.17
C ASP A 543 47.14 17.77 18.88
N GLU A 544 47.10 16.75 18.01
CA GLU A 544 47.77 16.78 16.69
C GLU A 544 47.12 17.82 15.76
N MET A 545 45.79 17.96 15.75
CA MET A 545 45.07 18.97 14.97
C MET A 545 45.28 20.40 15.49
N GLU A 546 45.31 20.62 16.81
CA GLU A 546 45.59 21.93 17.41
C GLU A 546 47.02 22.38 17.10
N SER A 547 48.01 21.47 17.18
CA SER A 547 49.40 21.76 16.77
C SER A 547 49.55 22.20 15.31
N ARG A 548 48.56 21.85 14.47
CA ARG A 548 48.48 22.16 13.04
C ARG A 548 47.59 23.37 12.72
N ASN A 549 47.02 24.04 13.72
CA ASN A 549 45.99 25.09 13.59
C ASN A 549 44.71 24.62 12.85
N GLN A 550 44.35 23.34 12.97
CA GLN A 550 43.20 22.72 12.29
C GLN A 550 41.95 22.60 13.19
N VAL A 551 41.92 23.31 14.33
CA VAL A 551 40.77 23.36 15.25
C VAL A 551 40.37 24.81 15.48
N GLY A 552 39.09 25.14 15.37
CA GLY A 552 38.62 26.51 15.62
C GLY A 552 37.09 26.69 15.61
N PRO A 553 36.59 27.89 15.97
CA PRO A 553 35.16 28.19 16.10
C PRO A 553 34.45 28.52 14.77
N GLY A 554 35.17 28.54 13.65
CA GLY A 554 34.65 28.83 12.31
C GLY A 554 35.60 28.33 11.23
N PHE A 555 35.08 27.98 10.05
CA PHE A 555 35.89 27.49 8.94
C PHE A 555 36.74 28.60 8.29
N PRO A 556 38.03 28.37 8.00
CA PRO A 556 38.89 29.34 7.30
C PRO A 556 38.55 29.33 5.79
N ILE A 557 37.59 30.18 5.41
CA ILE A 557 37.10 30.33 4.03
C ILE A 557 38.01 31.30 3.26
N VAL A 558 38.43 30.92 2.06
CA VAL A 558 39.33 31.68 1.19
C VAL A 558 38.63 31.98 -0.14
N ALA A 559 38.67 33.24 -0.59
CA ALA A 559 38.14 33.64 -1.89
C ALA A 559 38.93 32.99 -3.06
N PRO A 560 38.28 32.62 -4.18
CA PRO A 560 38.96 32.09 -5.36
C PRO A 560 40.09 32.99 -5.87
N ARG A 561 41.16 32.38 -6.41
CA ARG A 561 42.39 33.07 -6.81
C ARG A 561 42.17 34.26 -7.76
N GLU A 562 41.21 34.14 -8.67
CA GLU A 562 40.82 35.15 -9.67
C GLU A 562 40.46 36.52 -9.06
N LEU A 563 40.06 36.57 -7.78
CA LEU A 563 39.78 37.83 -7.07
C LEU A 563 41.00 38.48 -6.43
N ARG A 564 42.15 37.82 -6.31
CA ARG A 564 43.37 38.44 -5.74
C ARG A 564 44.09 39.32 -6.76
N ASP A 565 44.22 38.86 -8.00
CA ASP A 565 45.01 39.56 -9.03
C ASP A 565 44.38 40.91 -9.43
N CYS A 566 43.05 41.02 -9.34
CA CYS A 566 42.30 42.27 -9.53
C CYS A 566 42.48 43.31 -8.39
N ILE A 567 43.03 42.91 -7.24
CA ILE A 567 43.13 43.76 -6.03
C ILE A 567 44.57 44.28 -5.81
N THR A 568 45.58 43.63 -6.39
CA THR A 568 47.01 43.98 -6.20
C THR A 568 47.66 44.71 -7.37
N SER A 569 46.88 45.28 -8.30
CA SER A 569 47.39 46.15 -9.37
C SER A 569 47.57 47.59 -8.86
N PRO A 570 48.81 48.14 -8.80
CA PRO A 570 49.02 49.51 -8.33
C PRO A 570 48.55 50.55 -9.37
N ILE A 571 47.84 51.58 -8.93
CA ILE A 571 47.39 52.70 -9.77
C ILE A 571 48.58 53.62 -10.08
N PRO A 572 49.00 53.80 -11.35
CA PRO A 572 49.99 54.81 -11.72
C PRO A 572 49.35 56.20 -11.71
N ALA A 573 50.06 57.20 -11.17
CA ALA A 573 49.53 58.57 -11.05
C ALA A 573 49.59 59.34 -12.37
N ASN A 574 48.46 59.97 -12.77
CA ASN A 574 48.36 61.12 -13.68
C ASN A 574 46.90 61.65 -13.71
N VAL A 575 46.58 62.94 -13.87
CA VAL A 575 47.27 64.21 -13.50
C VAL A 575 46.28 65.41 -13.70
N TYR A 576 46.41 66.50 -12.91
CA TYR A 576 45.60 67.76 -12.89
C TYR A 576 44.09 67.61 -12.52
N SER A 577 43.51 68.34 -11.54
CA SER A 577 43.18 69.79 -11.38
C SER A 577 41.90 70.22 -12.14
N THR A 578 41.01 71.11 -11.67
CA THR A 578 41.11 72.21 -10.66
C THR A 578 39.70 72.64 -10.15
N ALA A 579 39.64 73.57 -9.16
CA ALA A 579 38.46 74.31 -8.62
C ALA A 579 37.48 73.51 -7.72
N ASN A 580 36.96 73.99 -6.58
CA ASN A 580 36.34 75.27 -6.14
C ASN A 580 34.89 75.48 -6.68
N THR A 581 33.87 75.87 -5.90
CA THR A 581 33.81 76.28 -4.46
C THR A 581 32.37 76.23 -3.89
N SER A 582 32.27 76.18 -2.54
CA SER A 582 31.25 76.83 -1.66
C SER A 582 29.73 76.55 -1.75
N ALA A 583 29.19 76.10 -0.60
CA ALA A 583 27.97 76.59 0.10
C ALA A 583 26.54 76.33 -0.47
N GLY A 584 25.55 76.28 0.45
CA GLY A 584 24.12 76.44 0.14
C GLY A 584 23.16 75.36 0.68
N SER A 585 22.50 75.63 1.81
CA SER A 585 21.36 74.87 2.38
C SER A 585 20.33 75.88 2.95
N PRO A 586 19.08 75.55 3.34
CA PRO A 586 18.32 74.29 3.25
C PRO A 586 16.83 74.48 2.79
N ALA A 587 15.94 73.51 3.09
CA ALA A 587 14.45 73.60 3.18
C ALA A 587 13.64 73.61 1.83
N GLN A 588 12.32 73.33 1.76
CA GLN A 588 11.28 73.07 2.79
C GLN A 588 10.05 72.27 2.24
N THR A 589 9.33 71.53 3.12
CA THR A 589 7.89 71.13 3.09
C THR A 589 7.16 70.52 1.85
N SER A 590 6.58 69.32 2.08
CA SER A 590 5.15 68.89 1.87
C SER A 590 4.13 69.86 1.24
N THR A 591 3.07 69.46 0.50
CA THR A 591 2.48 68.14 0.07
C THR A 591 1.30 68.40 -0.90
N ASN A 592 0.99 67.49 -1.86
CA ASN A 592 -0.40 67.01 -2.16
C ASN A 592 -0.58 66.08 -3.40
N ALA A 593 -1.65 65.27 -3.35
CA ALA A 593 -2.52 64.78 -4.45
C ALA A 593 -2.00 63.93 -5.65
N ILE A 594 -2.12 62.61 -5.50
CA ILE A 594 -2.96 61.69 -6.33
C ILE A 594 -2.69 61.46 -7.85
N SER A 595 -2.51 60.17 -8.17
CA SER A 595 -2.76 59.44 -9.45
C SER A 595 -1.68 59.41 -10.55
N THR A 596 -1.62 58.23 -11.21
CA THR A 596 -1.10 57.92 -12.58
C THR A 596 0.28 58.48 -12.96
N VAL A 597 1.33 57.68 -13.22
CA VAL A 597 1.42 56.47 -14.06
C VAL A 597 2.31 55.39 -13.41
N LYS A 598 1.97 54.10 -13.58
CA LYS A 598 2.91 52.97 -13.41
C LYS A 598 3.45 52.52 -14.76
N SER A 599 4.76 52.53 -14.98
CA SER A 599 5.47 51.44 -15.70
C SER A 599 7.00 51.58 -15.61
N LEU A 600 7.69 50.43 -15.74
CA LEU A 600 9.11 50.25 -16.07
C LEU A 600 10.19 50.54 -15.00
N VAL A 601 11.24 49.72 -15.06
CA VAL A 601 12.53 49.71 -14.33
C VAL A 601 12.47 49.61 -12.79
N VAL A 602 12.68 48.39 -12.28
CA VAL A 602 13.09 48.12 -10.89
C VAL A 602 14.20 47.06 -10.89
N SER A 603 15.46 47.46 -10.68
CA SER A 603 16.57 46.54 -10.37
C SER A 603 17.84 47.26 -9.92
N ASN A 604 18.53 46.64 -8.94
CA ASN A 604 19.92 46.84 -8.47
C ASN A 604 20.22 47.90 -7.38
N ALA A 605 20.96 47.44 -6.35
CA ALA A 605 21.62 48.18 -5.25
C ALA A 605 20.70 48.86 -4.21
N ARG A 606 21.03 48.94 -2.90
CA ARG A 606 22.22 48.48 -2.15
C ARG A 606 21.95 48.32 -0.63
N THR A 607 22.49 47.26 -0.02
CA THR A 607 23.09 47.15 1.36
C THR A 607 22.41 47.69 2.64
N THR A 608 22.49 46.87 3.71
CA THR A 608 22.48 47.20 5.18
C THR A 608 21.18 47.81 5.78
N ALA A 609 20.81 47.61 7.05
CA ALA A 609 21.53 47.12 8.25
C ALA A 609 20.61 46.32 9.22
N ALA A 610 21.14 45.84 10.35
CA ALA A 610 20.38 45.10 11.37
C ALA A 610 19.95 45.98 12.56
N ARG A 611 18.64 45.98 12.89
CA ARG A 611 18.03 46.14 14.25
C ARG A 611 16.52 46.44 14.17
N ASN A 612 15.68 45.62 14.82
CA ASN A 612 14.98 45.98 16.06
C ASN A 612 14.00 44.89 16.53
N LEU A 613 13.78 44.83 17.86
CA LEU A 613 12.74 44.01 18.48
C LEU A 613 11.39 44.74 18.46
N ALA A 614 10.30 43.97 18.35
CA ALA A 614 8.96 44.34 18.80
C ALA A 614 8.27 43.10 19.40
N LEU A 615 7.36 43.29 20.36
CA LEU A 615 6.83 42.23 21.25
C LEU A 615 5.32 41.97 21.03
N LYS A 616 4.84 40.86 21.62
CA LYS A 616 3.45 40.47 22.00
C LYS A 616 2.76 39.38 21.10
N PRO A 617 1.78 38.57 21.60
CA PRO A 617 2.09 37.34 22.39
C PRO A 617 1.10 36.14 22.25
N VAL A 618 1.28 35.06 23.05
CA VAL A 618 0.29 33.98 23.41
C VAL A 618 -0.03 32.94 22.29
N PRO A 619 -0.42 31.66 22.56
CA PRO A 619 -0.36 30.78 23.76
C PRO A 619 0.53 29.51 23.62
N PRO A 620 0.70 28.67 24.67
CA PRO A 620 1.36 27.35 24.59
C PRO A 620 0.39 26.17 24.30
N VAL A 621 0.91 25.00 23.88
CA VAL A 621 0.49 23.63 24.33
C VAL A 621 1.44 22.51 23.85
N TRP A 622 1.54 21.48 24.68
CA TRP A 622 2.45 20.32 24.82
C TRP A 622 2.61 19.22 23.72
N ASN A 623 3.86 18.69 23.63
CA ASN A 623 4.36 17.28 23.72
C ASN A 623 4.16 16.11 22.68
N ARG A 624 5.32 15.45 22.41
CA ARG A 624 5.63 13.98 22.25
C ARG A 624 5.05 13.18 21.04
N VAL A 625 5.52 11.97 20.63
CA VAL A 625 6.38 10.87 21.22
C VAL A 625 7.31 10.22 20.12
N SER A 626 8.07 9.15 20.42
CA SER A 626 9.10 8.45 19.57
C SER A 626 8.92 6.89 19.45
N GLY A 627 9.80 6.15 18.73
CA GLY A 627 9.85 4.66 18.60
C GLY A 627 11.26 4.11 18.19
N LEU A 628 11.50 2.81 17.84
CA LEU A 628 10.68 1.58 17.95
C LEU A 628 11.45 0.22 17.76
N ALA A 629 10.70 -0.91 17.60
CA ALA A 629 11.05 -2.30 17.18
C ALA A 629 11.57 -3.29 18.27
N LEU A 630 11.39 -4.63 18.24
CA LEU A 630 10.55 -5.56 17.41
C LEU A 630 10.13 -6.86 18.20
N ILE A 631 9.80 -8.00 17.54
CA ILE A 631 8.85 -9.05 18.06
C ILE A 631 9.20 -10.55 17.78
N SER A 632 8.71 -11.47 18.65
CA SER A 632 8.45 -12.95 18.46
C SER A 632 7.73 -13.58 19.69
N LEU A 633 7.06 -14.75 19.73
CA LEU A 633 6.31 -15.62 18.78
C LEU A 633 5.51 -16.76 19.54
N VAL A 634 4.84 -17.71 18.83
CA VAL A 634 4.23 -19.01 19.28
C VAL A 634 2.84 -18.98 20.01
N LEU A 635 2.12 -20.13 20.07
CA LEU A 635 0.64 -20.29 20.14
C LEU A 635 0.09 -21.39 21.12
N PHE A 636 -1.20 -21.22 21.52
CA PHE A 636 -2.24 -22.21 21.94
C PHE A 636 -1.99 -23.29 23.04
N CYS A 637 -2.79 -23.26 24.13
CA CYS A 637 -3.80 -24.30 24.50
C CYS A 637 -4.70 -23.83 25.67
N ALA A 638 -5.49 -24.71 26.30
CA ALA A 638 -6.58 -24.35 27.24
C ALA A 638 -6.61 -25.09 28.60
N ALA A 639 -7.17 -24.40 29.61
CA ALA A 639 -7.72 -24.86 30.90
C ALA A 639 -6.80 -25.46 32.00
N ARG A 640 -7.06 -25.01 33.24
CA ARG A 640 -6.66 -25.57 34.55
C ARG A 640 -5.18 -25.95 34.80
N SER A 641 -4.40 -24.98 35.29
CA SER A 641 -3.77 -25.08 36.62
C SER A 641 -3.34 -23.68 37.10
N ALA A 642 -3.02 -23.52 38.38
CA ALA A 642 -2.70 -22.21 38.97
C ALA A 642 -1.19 -22.03 39.13
N HIS A 643 -0.63 -21.01 38.47
CA HIS A 643 0.59 -20.34 38.92
C HIS A 643 0.30 -18.85 39.09
N ALA A 644 0.32 -18.41 40.35
CA ALA A 644 -0.11 -17.07 40.71
C ALA A 644 1.07 -16.08 40.69
N CYS A 645 0.97 -15.03 39.88
CA CYS A 645 1.76 -13.82 40.09
C CYS A 645 1.14 -13.06 41.27
N ARG A 646 1.54 -13.44 42.50
CA ARG A 646 1.05 -12.80 43.73
C ARG A 646 1.75 -11.46 43.93
N VAL A 647 0.95 -10.40 44.08
CA VAL A 647 1.39 -9.16 44.70
C VAL A 647 1.57 -9.45 46.20
N MET A 648 2.78 -9.32 46.72
CA MET A 648 3.13 -9.70 48.08
C MET A 648 4.26 -8.83 48.64
N ASN A 649 4.11 -8.47 49.92
CA ASN A 649 5.04 -7.61 50.64
C ASN A 649 6.13 -8.41 51.40
N HIS A 650 5.92 -9.71 51.62
CA HIS A 650 6.89 -10.62 52.24
C HIS A 650 6.81 -12.04 51.65
N ALA A 651 7.90 -12.80 51.74
CA ALA A 651 7.99 -14.19 51.31
C ALA A 651 8.53 -15.09 52.44
N SER A 652 7.92 -16.26 52.62
CA SER A 652 8.36 -17.28 53.60
C SER A 652 9.14 -18.41 52.93
N ARG A 653 10.04 -19.05 53.69
CA ARG A 653 10.73 -20.27 53.23
C ARG A 653 9.79 -21.48 53.32
N SER A 654 9.77 -22.27 52.25
CA SER A 654 9.36 -23.68 52.29
C SER A 654 10.32 -24.49 51.41
N SER A 655 10.73 -25.66 51.88
CA SER A 655 11.77 -26.47 51.25
C SER A 655 11.19 -27.65 50.49
N HIS A 656 11.10 -27.55 49.16
CA HIS A 656 11.22 -28.69 48.25
C HIS A 656 11.83 -28.22 46.93
N ALA A 657 12.49 -29.14 46.23
CA ALA A 657 13.20 -28.85 44.99
C ALA A 657 12.32 -29.15 43.78
N ASP A 658 12.09 -28.14 42.94
CA ASP A 658 12.00 -28.29 41.48
C ASP A 658 12.33 -26.93 40.83
N THR A 659 12.85 -26.95 39.61
CA THR A 659 13.47 -25.76 38.99
C THR A 659 12.44 -24.75 38.46
N VAL A 660 11.96 -23.87 39.34
CA VAL A 660 11.28 -22.61 39.00
C VAL A 660 12.14 -21.45 39.50
N VAL A 661 12.31 -20.40 38.68
CA VAL A 661 13.03 -19.19 39.08
C VAL A 661 12.17 -18.41 40.08
N HIS A 662 12.40 -18.65 41.38
CA HIS A 662 11.71 -17.96 42.46
C HIS A 662 12.14 -16.48 42.58
N PRO A 663 11.24 -15.57 42.99
CA PRO A 663 11.60 -14.18 43.23
C PRO A 663 12.58 -14.04 44.40
N THR A 664 13.66 -13.30 44.19
CA THR A 664 14.65 -12.98 45.23
C THR A 664 14.04 -12.09 46.31
N CYS A 665 14.10 -12.51 47.57
CA CYS A 665 13.65 -11.71 48.71
C CYS A 665 14.48 -10.42 48.84
N VAL A 666 13.81 -9.26 49.04
CA VAL A 666 14.46 -7.94 49.18
C VAL A 666 15.49 -7.92 50.31
N LEU A 667 15.21 -8.58 51.43
CA LEU A 667 16.17 -8.71 52.55
C LEU A 667 17.44 -9.49 52.16
N CYS A 668 17.30 -10.51 51.30
CA CYS A 668 18.39 -11.40 50.86
C CYS A 668 19.10 -10.93 49.57
N LEU A 669 18.71 -9.80 48.99
CA LEU A 669 19.41 -9.21 47.85
C LEU A 669 20.78 -8.63 48.28
N GLU A 670 21.76 -8.74 47.38
CA GLU A 670 23.10 -8.16 47.53
C GLU A 670 23.01 -6.63 47.70
N GLN A 671 23.93 -6.03 48.46
CA GLN A 671 23.82 -4.61 48.84
C GLN A 671 23.83 -3.65 47.65
N ASP A 672 24.59 -3.95 46.60
CA ASP A 672 24.59 -3.14 45.37
C ASP A 672 23.19 -3.02 44.77
N ARG A 673 22.44 -4.13 44.74
CA ARG A 673 21.06 -4.20 44.21
C ARG A 673 19.99 -3.61 45.13
N LYS A 674 20.33 -3.26 46.38
CA LYS A 674 19.44 -2.47 47.26
C LYS A 674 19.51 -0.99 46.94
N SER A 675 20.63 -0.53 46.35
CA SER A 675 20.81 0.86 45.94
C SER A 675 20.09 1.26 44.64
N ASP A 676 19.54 0.27 43.90
CA ASP A 676 18.77 0.47 42.67
C ASP A 676 17.59 1.44 42.90
N ILE A 677 17.44 2.46 42.05
CA ILE A 677 16.27 3.36 42.07
C ILE A 677 15.08 2.63 41.43
N VAL A 678 14.00 2.47 42.20
CA VAL A 678 12.80 1.73 41.79
C VAL A 678 11.57 2.61 41.64
N ASP A 679 11.60 3.81 42.21
CA ASP A 679 10.62 4.87 42.02
C ASP A 679 11.29 6.05 41.31
N PHE A 680 10.92 6.32 40.05
CA PHE A 680 11.47 7.45 39.29
C PHE A 680 10.69 8.76 39.50
N ILE A 681 9.53 8.71 40.15
CA ILE A 681 8.70 9.89 40.46
C ILE A 681 9.22 10.54 41.74
N MET A 682 9.41 9.74 42.79
CA MET A 682 9.97 10.19 44.07
C MET A 682 11.50 10.03 44.18
N GLN A 683 12.16 9.42 43.18
CA GLN A 683 13.60 9.10 43.16
C GLN A 683 14.04 8.15 44.30
N ARG A 684 13.15 7.30 44.81
CA ARG A 684 13.42 6.38 45.93
C ARG A 684 14.15 5.11 45.48
N ARG A 685 15.10 4.68 46.31
CA ARG A 685 15.82 3.40 46.21
C ARG A 685 15.01 2.22 46.74
N LEU A 686 15.39 1.00 46.39
CA LEU A 686 14.72 -0.22 46.84
C LEU A 686 14.73 -0.43 48.37
N ASP A 687 15.72 0.12 49.08
CA ASP A 687 15.80 0.14 50.55
C ASP A 687 15.03 1.31 51.21
N GLU A 688 14.59 2.30 50.43
CA GLU A 688 13.79 3.46 50.86
C GLU A 688 12.27 3.27 50.61
N VAL A 689 11.86 2.15 49.99
CA VAL A 689 10.45 1.79 49.77
C VAL A 689 9.86 1.12 51.01
N ASP A 690 8.68 1.60 51.44
CA ASP A 690 7.95 1.01 52.55
C ASP A 690 7.30 -0.32 52.12
N LEU A 691 7.91 -1.42 52.55
CA LEU A 691 7.41 -2.76 52.29
C LEU A 691 6.17 -3.12 53.13
N GLU A 692 5.76 -2.33 54.12
CA GLU A 692 4.52 -2.55 54.88
C GLU A 692 3.31 -1.75 54.31
N SER A 693 3.55 -0.84 53.36
CA SER A 693 2.52 -0.02 52.71
C SER A 693 1.38 -0.88 52.11
N THR A 694 0.15 -0.46 52.39
CA THR A 694 -1.07 -1.10 51.86
C THR A 694 -1.54 -0.48 50.55
N ASP A 695 -1.00 0.67 50.16
CA ASP A 695 -1.32 1.33 48.88
C ASP A 695 -1.01 0.39 47.71
N VAL A 696 -1.61 0.62 46.55
CA VAL A 696 -1.30 -0.10 45.30
C VAL A 696 -0.10 0.54 44.59
N SER A 697 0.18 1.83 44.85
CA SER A 697 1.16 2.68 44.16
C SER A 697 2.61 2.35 44.53
N ASP A 698 2.91 2.20 45.83
CA ASP A 698 4.23 1.78 46.36
C ASP A 698 4.64 0.35 45.92
N ARG A 699 3.69 -0.47 45.45
CA ARG A 699 3.93 -1.92 45.28
C ARG A 699 4.92 -2.20 44.17
N LEU A 700 5.83 -3.13 44.45
CA LEU A 700 6.89 -3.50 43.53
C LEU A 700 6.44 -4.48 42.46
N VAL A 701 6.79 -4.21 41.21
CA VAL A 701 6.60 -5.07 40.04
C VAL A 701 7.96 -5.45 39.47
N THR A 702 8.32 -6.72 39.55
CA THR A 702 9.50 -7.27 38.85
C THR A 702 9.13 -7.60 37.41
N LEU A 703 9.87 -7.04 36.45
CA LEU A 703 9.74 -7.38 35.03
C LEU A 703 10.54 -8.64 34.68
N ALA A 704 10.22 -9.27 33.54
CA ALA A 704 10.92 -10.45 33.04
C ALA A 704 12.44 -10.24 32.80
N CYS A 705 12.89 -8.99 32.71
CA CYS A 705 14.29 -8.60 32.65
C CYS A 705 14.98 -8.44 34.03
N GLY A 706 14.36 -8.89 35.12
CA GLY A 706 14.93 -8.89 36.48
C GLY A 706 14.96 -7.53 37.21
N HIS A 707 14.52 -6.46 36.53
CA HIS A 707 14.42 -5.11 37.08
C HIS A 707 13.10 -4.95 37.86
N ILE A 708 13.12 -4.12 38.91
CA ILE A 708 12.03 -3.91 39.86
C ILE A 708 11.65 -2.42 39.83
N PHE A 709 10.36 -2.10 39.81
CA PHE A 709 9.86 -0.72 39.86
C PHE A 709 8.59 -0.63 40.72
N THR A 710 8.25 0.56 41.22
CA THR A 710 6.92 0.81 41.79
C THR A 710 5.83 0.77 40.71
N VAL A 711 4.61 0.39 41.11
CA VAL A 711 3.42 0.39 40.25
C VAL A 711 3.19 1.78 39.65
N GLU A 712 3.32 2.84 40.43
CA GLU A 712 3.10 4.22 39.97
C GLU A 712 4.08 4.60 38.85
N THR A 713 5.36 4.29 39.03
CA THR A 713 6.41 4.53 38.03
C THR A 713 6.13 3.78 36.73
N LEU A 714 5.74 2.50 36.78
CA LEU A 714 5.41 1.74 35.57
C LEU A 714 4.08 2.17 34.92
N ASP A 715 3.10 2.65 35.68
CA ASP A 715 1.81 3.12 35.16
C ASP A 715 1.94 4.45 34.43
N GLY A 716 2.72 5.38 34.98
CA GLY A 716 3.10 6.63 34.31
C GLY A 716 3.92 6.36 33.04
N HIS A 717 4.87 5.43 33.10
CA HIS A 717 5.71 5.04 31.95
C HIS A 717 4.93 4.32 30.84
N CYS A 718 3.98 3.46 31.19
CA CYS A 718 3.13 2.76 30.22
C CYS A 718 1.89 3.57 29.77
N GLY A 719 1.71 4.80 30.25
CA GLY A 719 0.61 5.68 29.84
C GLY A 719 -0.79 5.16 30.21
N MET A 720 -0.95 4.48 31.35
CA MET A 720 -2.19 3.74 31.68
C MET A 720 -3.47 4.61 31.68
N SER A 721 -3.36 5.91 31.98
CA SER A 721 -4.45 6.91 31.93
C SER A 721 -4.94 7.27 30.51
N GLU A 722 -4.21 6.90 29.46
CA GLU A 722 -4.68 6.98 28.08
C GLU A 722 -5.62 5.82 27.72
N TYR A 723 -5.50 4.69 28.41
CA TYR A 723 -6.20 3.43 28.12
C TYR A 723 -7.33 3.11 29.11
N TYR A 724 -7.40 3.78 30.25
CA TYR A 724 -8.42 3.57 31.27
C TYR A 724 -8.84 4.91 31.90
N ASP A 725 -10.10 4.99 32.33
CA ASP A 725 -10.60 6.12 33.11
C ASP A 725 -10.30 5.89 34.60
N ILE A 726 -9.79 6.93 35.28
CA ILE A 726 -9.28 6.85 36.67
C ILE A 726 -10.14 7.76 37.56
N ASP A 727 -10.47 7.32 38.78
CA ASP A 727 -11.15 8.13 39.79
C ASP A 727 -10.22 9.17 40.43
N VAL A 728 -10.79 10.08 41.22
CA VAL A 728 -10.05 11.14 41.94
C VAL A 728 -9.14 10.58 43.06
N MET A 729 -9.10 9.26 43.24
CA MET A 729 -8.28 8.52 44.21
C MET A 729 -7.34 7.51 43.51
N GLY A 730 -7.07 7.67 42.21
CA GLY A 730 -6.11 6.85 41.46
C GLY A 730 -6.61 5.48 41.00
N ARG A 731 -7.89 5.14 41.19
CA ARG A 731 -8.43 3.79 40.86
C ARG A 731 -9.06 3.74 39.48
N PHE A 732 -8.72 2.71 38.71
CA PHE A 732 -9.28 2.45 37.38
C PHE A 732 -10.76 2.05 37.43
N ILE A 733 -11.64 2.89 36.88
CA ILE A 733 -13.10 2.68 36.84
C ILE A 733 -13.51 1.92 35.56
N SER A 734 -12.96 2.33 34.42
CA SER A 734 -13.55 2.06 33.09
C SER A 734 -12.47 1.90 32.03
N MET A 735 -12.80 1.15 30.96
CA MET A 735 -11.94 0.99 29.79
C MET A 735 -12.20 2.10 28.77
N LYS A 736 -11.18 2.91 28.53
CA LYS A 736 -11.18 3.95 27.50
C LYS A 736 -10.92 3.35 26.12
N SER A 737 -11.33 4.04 25.05
CA SER A 737 -10.89 3.70 23.70
C SER A 737 -9.43 4.13 23.50
N PRO A 738 -8.53 3.29 22.97
CA PRO A 738 -7.14 3.66 22.72
C PRO A 738 -7.00 4.92 21.83
N PRO A 739 -5.92 5.70 22.01
CA PRO A 739 -5.61 6.81 21.12
C PRO A 739 -5.45 6.35 19.66
N VAL A 740 -5.91 7.19 18.72
CA VAL A 740 -5.91 6.88 17.27
C VAL A 740 -4.50 7.02 16.64
N LYS A 741 -3.56 7.65 17.34
CA LYS A 741 -2.15 7.72 16.90
C LYS A 741 -1.48 6.36 17.05
N TYR A 742 -0.63 6.01 16.09
CA TYR A 742 0.25 4.83 16.11
C TYR A 742 0.94 4.64 17.47
N GLN A 743 0.83 3.45 18.04
CA GLN A 743 1.34 3.12 19.38
C GLN A 743 2.60 2.25 19.31
N THR A 744 3.46 2.40 20.32
CA THR A 744 4.75 1.69 20.43
C THR A 744 4.74 0.78 21.67
N PRO A 745 5.24 -0.48 21.62
CA PRO A 745 5.18 -1.36 22.80
C PRO A 745 6.03 -0.78 23.93
N PRO A 746 5.49 -0.66 25.16
CA PRO A 746 6.23 -0.05 26.26
C PRO A 746 7.39 -0.97 26.67
N THR A 747 8.58 -0.38 26.79
CA THR A 747 9.84 -1.05 27.11
C THR A 747 10.29 -0.71 28.52
N CYS A 748 10.97 -1.62 29.21
CA CYS A 748 11.54 -1.40 30.55
C CYS A 748 12.38 -0.10 30.59
N PRO A 749 12.16 0.83 31.54
CA PRO A 749 12.93 2.07 31.61
C PRO A 749 14.44 1.86 31.60
N THR A 750 14.95 0.95 32.44
CA THR A 750 16.40 0.77 32.66
C THR A 750 17.11 -0.01 31.55
N CYS A 751 16.48 -1.04 30.97
CA CYS A 751 17.16 -1.98 30.07
C CYS A 751 16.47 -2.20 28.72
N ARG A 752 15.36 -1.49 28.45
CA ARG A 752 14.56 -1.54 27.21
C ARG A 752 14.00 -2.90 26.79
N GLY A 753 14.12 -3.94 27.62
CA GLY A 753 13.43 -5.21 27.43
C GLY A 753 11.89 -5.04 27.42
N PRO A 754 11.13 -5.90 26.72
CA PRO A 754 9.69 -5.72 26.56
C PRO A 754 8.92 -5.85 27.88
N ILE A 755 7.94 -4.97 28.12
CA ILE A 755 7.03 -5.08 29.27
C ILE A 755 5.96 -6.13 28.97
N THR A 756 6.20 -7.35 29.45
CA THR A 756 5.35 -8.54 29.24
C THR A 756 4.34 -8.79 30.36
N ALA A 757 4.38 -8.01 31.45
CA ALA A 757 3.48 -8.18 32.59
C ALA A 757 2.00 -7.95 32.19
N LEU A 758 1.13 -8.87 32.60
CA LEU A 758 -0.28 -8.96 32.19
C LEU A 758 -1.07 -7.64 32.32
N ARG A 759 -0.75 -6.83 33.33
CA ARG A 759 -1.38 -5.53 33.64
C ARG A 759 -1.24 -4.51 32.49
N TYR A 760 -0.13 -4.53 31.77
CA TYR A 760 0.16 -3.63 30.64
C TYR A 760 -0.23 -4.22 29.27
N GLY A 761 -0.72 -5.46 29.24
CA GLY A 761 -0.98 -6.19 28.00
C GLY A 761 -1.99 -5.54 27.04
N ARG A 762 -2.81 -4.57 27.49
CA ARG A 762 -3.70 -3.78 26.61
C ARG A 762 -2.91 -2.79 25.74
N VAL A 763 -1.89 -2.15 26.30
CA VAL A 763 -0.98 -1.21 25.61
C VAL A 763 -0.11 -1.97 24.61
N THR A 764 0.59 -3.02 25.09
CA THR A 764 1.48 -3.87 24.27
C THR A 764 0.74 -4.50 23.09
N LYS A 765 -0.51 -4.95 23.28
CA LYS A 765 -1.35 -5.49 22.19
C LYS A 765 -1.75 -4.43 21.16
N ARG A 766 -2.14 -3.21 21.57
CA ARG A 766 -2.49 -2.14 20.62
C ARG A 766 -1.31 -1.82 19.71
N ALA A 767 -0.15 -1.56 20.28
CA ALA A 767 1.07 -1.27 19.52
C ALA A 767 1.52 -2.42 18.59
N THR A 768 1.31 -3.67 19.00
CA THR A 768 1.57 -4.85 18.15
C THR A 768 0.68 -4.88 16.90
N LEU A 769 -0.58 -4.44 17.01
CA LEU A 769 -1.52 -4.40 15.89
C LEU A 769 -1.17 -3.27 14.91
N ASP A 770 -0.72 -2.12 15.42
CA ASP A 770 -0.31 -0.96 14.60
C ASP A 770 0.92 -1.28 13.72
N ILE A 771 1.90 -2.02 14.26
CA ILE A 771 3.05 -2.56 13.49
C ILE A 771 2.58 -3.50 12.37
N LEU A 772 1.58 -4.36 12.64
CA LEU A 772 1.05 -5.29 11.63
C LEU A 772 0.27 -4.58 10.51
N GLU A 773 -0.39 -3.45 10.79
CA GLU A 773 -1.00 -2.61 9.76
C GLU A 773 0.07 -1.97 8.85
N GLN A 774 1.16 -1.46 9.43
CA GLN A 774 2.24 -0.82 8.67
C GLN A 774 2.97 -1.81 7.73
N ASN A 775 3.19 -3.05 8.17
CA ASN A 775 3.79 -4.09 7.32
C ASN A 775 2.90 -4.46 6.12
N VAL A 776 1.57 -4.50 6.31
CA VAL A 776 0.61 -4.74 5.21
C VAL A 776 0.61 -3.56 4.24
N ALA A 777 0.58 -2.32 4.75
CA ALA A 777 0.63 -1.10 3.94
C ALA A 777 1.91 -1.03 3.08
N SER A 778 3.09 -1.29 3.67
CA SER A 778 4.38 -1.31 2.96
C SER A 778 4.39 -2.35 1.84
N THR A 779 3.91 -3.57 2.10
CA THR A 779 3.79 -4.63 1.09
C THR A 779 2.87 -4.20 -0.06
N MET A 780 1.74 -3.57 0.25
CA MET A 780 0.76 -3.12 -0.75
C MET A 780 1.26 -1.94 -1.60
N SER A 781 2.07 -1.03 -1.04
CA SER A 781 2.77 -0.01 -1.83
C SER A 781 3.72 -0.67 -2.82
N SER A 782 4.64 -1.52 -2.33
CA SER A 782 5.68 -2.15 -3.16
C SER A 782 5.10 -2.94 -4.34
N ASP A 783 3.99 -3.67 -4.15
CA ASP A 783 3.32 -4.40 -5.23
C ASP A 783 2.65 -3.48 -6.28
N LEU A 784 2.21 -2.27 -5.89
CA LEU A 784 1.66 -1.25 -6.81
C LEU A 784 2.77 -0.46 -7.52
N ASP A 785 3.80 -0.07 -6.80
CA ASP A 785 4.99 0.61 -7.32
C ASP A 785 5.69 -0.28 -8.36
N ALA A 786 5.73 -1.60 -8.14
CA ALA A 786 6.19 -2.60 -9.11
C ALA A 786 5.22 -2.87 -10.28
N CYS A 787 4.06 -2.19 -10.36
CA CYS A 787 3.14 -2.21 -11.49
C CYS A 787 3.18 -0.90 -12.31
N ASN A 788 3.51 0.24 -11.69
CA ASN A 788 3.52 1.56 -12.35
C ASN A 788 4.38 1.61 -13.64
N PRO A 789 5.62 1.05 -13.69
CA PRO A 789 6.42 1.03 -14.92
C PRO A 789 5.77 0.26 -16.09
N ALA A 790 5.02 -0.81 -15.80
CA ALA A 790 4.30 -1.55 -16.83
C ALA A 790 3.12 -0.71 -17.40
N VAL A 791 2.45 0.10 -16.57
CA VAL A 791 1.36 0.98 -17.04
C VAL A 791 1.92 2.11 -17.93
N THR A 792 3.10 2.66 -17.62
CA THR A 792 3.75 3.64 -18.50
C THR A 792 4.27 3.01 -19.79
N GLU A 793 4.84 1.80 -19.75
CA GLU A 793 5.21 1.02 -20.94
C GLU A 793 4.00 0.77 -21.86
N PHE A 794 2.85 0.39 -21.30
CA PHE A 794 1.64 0.11 -22.09
C PHE A 794 1.17 1.30 -22.92
N ASN A 795 1.28 2.54 -22.40
CA ASN A 795 0.97 3.74 -23.16
C ASN A 795 1.89 3.92 -24.38
N THR A 796 3.17 3.54 -24.29
CA THR A 796 4.11 3.61 -25.44
C THR A 796 3.89 2.48 -26.45
N THR A 797 3.45 1.30 -26.00
CA THR A 797 3.18 0.15 -26.88
C THR A 797 1.78 0.14 -27.51
N LEU A 798 0.87 1.00 -27.03
CA LEU A 798 -0.55 1.02 -27.41
C LEU A 798 -0.80 1.02 -28.93
N PRO A 799 -0.12 1.82 -29.77
CA PRO A 799 -0.39 1.84 -31.21
C PRO A 799 -0.11 0.49 -31.88
N ARG A 800 1.03 -0.14 -31.54
CA ARG A 800 1.38 -1.48 -32.03
C ARG A 800 0.33 -2.52 -31.62
N MET A 801 -0.28 -2.38 -30.45
CA MET A 801 -1.31 -3.30 -29.96
C MET A 801 -2.66 -3.06 -30.66
N GLN A 802 -2.98 -1.82 -30.99
CA GLN A 802 -4.13 -1.50 -31.85
C GLN A 802 -3.94 -2.09 -33.26
N ASP A 803 -2.76 -1.98 -33.86
CA ASP A 803 -2.48 -2.55 -35.19
C ASP A 803 -2.53 -4.10 -35.20
N LEU A 804 -2.03 -4.75 -34.15
CA LEU A 804 -2.21 -6.19 -33.95
C LEU A 804 -3.68 -6.58 -33.77
N ALA A 805 -4.49 -5.76 -33.09
CA ALA A 805 -5.93 -6.00 -32.93
C ALA A 805 -6.70 -5.84 -34.24
N LYS A 806 -6.40 -4.79 -35.04
CA LYS A 806 -6.96 -4.60 -36.40
C LYS A 806 -6.72 -5.84 -37.26
N GLY A 807 -5.51 -6.40 -37.21
CA GLY A 807 -5.07 -7.53 -38.04
C GLY A 807 -5.52 -8.93 -37.62
N MET A 808 -6.28 -9.11 -36.52
CA MET A 808 -6.72 -10.45 -36.08
C MET A 808 -7.63 -11.12 -37.12
N THR A 809 -7.47 -12.43 -37.32
CA THR A 809 -8.34 -13.16 -38.26
C THR A 809 -9.79 -13.27 -37.75
N ILE A 810 -10.75 -13.40 -38.68
CA ILE A 810 -12.17 -13.57 -38.38
C ILE A 810 -12.49 -15.05 -38.62
N HIS A 811 -13.13 -15.69 -37.64
CA HIS A 811 -13.41 -17.13 -37.67
C HIS A 811 -14.91 -17.35 -37.50
N PRO A 812 -15.56 -18.14 -38.38
CA PRO A 812 -17.01 -18.33 -38.33
C PRO A 812 -17.44 -18.89 -36.98
N ILE A 813 -18.48 -18.28 -36.40
CA ILE A 813 -18.99 -18.66 -35.10
C ILE A 813 -19.88 -19.89 -35.29
N VAL A 814 -19.32 -21.08 -35.06
CA VAL A 814 -20.08 -22.33 -35.01
C VAL A 814 -21.06 -22.22 -33.85
N ASP A 815 -22.36 -22.21 -34.17
CA ASP A 815 -23.43 -22.28 -33.19
C ASP A 815 -23.49 -23.71 -32.61
N ASP A 816 -22.87 -23.89 -31.45
CA ASP A 816 -22.95 -25.13 -30.67
C ASP A 816 -24.35 -25.25 -30.05
N GLU A 817 -25.16 -26.17 -30.58
CA GLU A 817 -26.53 -26.42 -30.11
C GLU A 817 -26.59 -26.85 -28.63
N ASN A 818 -25.46 -27.24 -28.02
CA ASN A 818 -25.35 -27.54 -26.59
C ASN A 818 -25.19 -26.27 -25.71
N ALA A 819 -25.16 -25.07 -26.28
CA ALA A 819 -25.03 -23.81 -25.56
C ALA A 819 -26.29 -23.39 -24.77
N THR A 820 -27.13 -24.35 -24.35
CA THR A 820 -28.38 -24.16 -23.58
C THR A 820 -28.18 -23.79 -22.10
N HIS A 821 -27.01 -23.25 -21.74
CA HIS A 821 -26.79 -22.62 -20.44
C HIS A 821 -27.01 -21.10 -20.54
N PRO A 822 -27.89 -20.50 -19.72
CA PRO A 822 -28.13 -19.06 -19.77
C PRO A 822 -26.83 -18.32 -19.48
N ARG A 823 -26.56 -17.25 -20.26
CA ARG A 823 -25.39 -16.36 -20.08
C ARG A 823 -25.26 -15.99 -18.61
N ARG A 824 -24.30 -16.61 -17.91
CA ARG A 824 -24.11 -16.38 -16.47
C ARG A 824 -23.72 -14.92 -16.27
N VAL A 825 -24.66 -14.13 -15.76
CA VAL A 825 -24.38 -12.81 -15.22
C VAL A 825 -23.29 -12.99 -14.16
N LEU A 826 -22.17 -12.27 -14.30
CA LEU A 826 -21.17 -12.20 -13.25
C LEU A 826 -21.85 -11.61 -12.00
N GLU A 827 -22.03 -12.44 -10.98
CA GLU A 827 -22.59 -11.98 -9.71
C GLU A 827 -21.71 -10.84 -9.15
N PRO A 828 -22.31 -9.79 -8.54
CA PRO A 828 -21.56 -8.66 -8.04
C PRO A 828 -20.76 -9.03 -6.78
N GLU A 829 -19.56 -9.58 -6.98
CA GLU A 829 -18.58 -9.80 -5.91
C GLU A 829 -18.21 -8.47 -5.22
N ASN A 830 -17.89 -8.55 -3.92
CA ASN A 830 -17.54 -7.40 -3.07
C ASN A 830 -16.12 -6.82 -3.34
N GLY A 831 -15.65 -6.88 -4.58
CA GLY A 831 -14.33 -6.45 -5.04
C GLY A 831 -14.37 -5.88 -6.46
N PRO A 832 -13.23 -5.49 -7.04
CA PRO A 832 -13.15 -5.06 -8.45
C PRO A 832 -13.45 -6.21 -9.42
N LEU A 833 -13.71 -5.89 -10.69
CA LEU A 833 -13.94 -6.90 -11.74
C LEU A 833 -12.84 -8.00 -11.72
N PRO A 834 -13.20 -9.29 -11.54
CA PRO A 834 -12.21 -10.35 -11.44
C PRO A 834 -11.50 -10.57 -12.78
N ALA A 835 -10.16 -10.71 -12.75
CA ALA A 835 -9.35 -10.88 -13.96
C ALA A 835 -9.78 -12.06 -14.86
N LYS A 836 -10.44 -13.07 -14.29
CA LYS A 836 -11.06 -14.19 -15.03
C LYS A 836 -12.08 -13.75 -16.08
N ALA A 837 -12.74 -12.60 -15.88
CA ALA A 837 -13.67 -12.02 -16.86
C ALA A 837 -12.96 -11.51 -18.13
N LEU A 838 -11.63 -11.36 -18.09
CA LEU A 838 -10.81 -10.94 -19.23
C LEU A 838 -9.94 -12.10 -19.81
N ASP A 839 -10.02 -13.30 -19.23
CA ASP A 839 -9.31 -14.48 -19.72
C ASP A 839 -10.02 -15.10 -20.96
N ILE A 840 -9.26 -15.84 -21.77
CA ILE A 840 -9.70 -16.46 -23.05
C ILE A 840 -11.03 -17.22 -22.91
N LEU A 841 -11.24 -17.95 -21.80
CA LEU A 841 -12.47 -18.71 -21.58
C LEU A 841 -13.70 -17.79 -21.42
N ALA A 842 -13.57 -16.64 -20.76
CA ALA A 842 -14.68 -15.68 -20.60
C ALA A 842 -14.99 -14.93 -21.91
N MET A 843 -13.97 -14.67 -22.74
CA MET A 843 -14.18 -14.15 -24.09
C MET A 843 -15.10 -15.07 -24.92
N GLN A 844 -14.94 -16.39 -24.77
CA GLN A 844 -15.83 -17.38 -25.37
C GLN A 844 -17.19 -17.45 -24.64
N THR A 845 -17.23 -17.79 -23.35
CA THR A 845 -18.48 -18.16 -22.66
C THR A 845 -19.37 -16.99 -22.24
N PHE A 846 -18.83 -15.77 -22.13
CA PHE A 846 -19.55 -14.60 -21.66
C PHE A 846 -19.63 -13.49 -22.72
N HIS A 847 -18.57 -13.29 -23.52
CA HIS A 847 -18.59 -12.34 -24.64
C HIS A 847 -18.95 -12.96 -26.00
N GLY A 848 -19.01 -14.30 -26.12
CA GLY A 848 -19.51 -14.98 -27.32
C GLY A 848 -18.56 -15.00 -28.52
N LEU A 849 -17.28 -14.67 -28.32
CA LEU A 849 -16.26 -14.72 -29.38
C LEU A 849 -15.85 -16.18 -29.68
N SER A 850 -15.36 -16.45 -30.88
CA SER A 850 -14.83 -17.78 -31.21
C SER A 850 -13.58 -18.09 -30.38
N ILE A 851 -13.30 -19.38 -30.12
CA ILE A 851 -12.15 -19.77 -29.28
C ILE A 851 -10.81 -19.33 -29.87
N ASP A 852 -10.71 -19.23 -31.21
CA ASP A 852 -9.50 -18.79 -31.89
C ASP A 852 -9.36 -17.27 -31.94
N GLU A 853 -10.44 -16.50 -32.15
CA GLU A 853 -10.41 -15.03 -31.98
C GLU A 853 -10.11 -14.66 -30.51
N ALA A 854 -10.62 -15.42 -29.54
CA ALA A 854 -10.29 -15.27 -28.12
C ALA A 854 -8.81 -15.60 -27.82
N ARG A 855 -8.20 -16.56 -28.53
CA ARG A 855 -6.75 -16.85 -28.43
C ARG A 855 -5.92 -15.75 -29.08
N GLU A 856 -6.31 -15.24 -30.24
CA GLU A 856 -5.68 -14.08 -30.91
C GLU A 856 -5.67 -12.87 -29.96
N TRP A 857 -6.83 -12.49 -29.44
CA TRP A 857 -6.99 -11.43 -28.45
C TRP A 857 -6.14 -11.66 -27.19
N GLY A 858 -6.09 -12.90 -26.68
CA GLY A 858 -5.25 -13.30 -25.56
C GLY A 858 -3.74 -13.13 -25.80
N LYS A 859 -3.27 -13.24 -27.06
CA LYS A 859 -1.88 -12.89 -27.43
C LYS A 859 -1.65 -11.39 -27.36
N VAL A 860 -2.61 -10.58 -27.84
CA VAL A 860 -2.53 -9.11 -27.82
C VAL A 860 -2.49 -8.62 -26.37
N ILE A 861 -3.55 -8.86 -25.58
CA ILE A 861 -3.66 -8.28 -24.23
C ILE A 861 -2.97 -9.10 -23.11
N GLY A 862 -2.13 -10.08 -23.45
CA GLY A 862 -1.51 -10.98 -22.46
C GLY A 862 -0.69 -10.28 -21.36
N ASN A 863 0.04 -9.22 -21.71
CA ASN A 863 0.78 -8.41 -20.73
C ASN A 863 -0.17 -7.57 -19.86
N PHE A 864 -1.20 -6.95 -20.46
CA PHE A 864 -2.25 -6.23 -19.74
C PHE A 864 -2.92 -7.12 -18.70
N ILE A 865 -3.41 -8.32 -19.06
CA ILE A 865 -4.07 -9.22 -18.09
C ILE A 865 -3.09 -9.63 -16.97
N THR A 866 -1.80 -9.80 -17.28
CA THR A 866 -0.79 -10.17 -16.27
C THR A 866 -0.57 -9.07 -15.23
N THR A 867 -0.45 -7.80 -15.64
CA THR A 867 -0.40 -6.66 -14.72
C THR A 867 -1.74 -6.47 -14.00
N TYR A 868 -2.87 -6.67 -14.69
CA TYR A 868 -4.21 -6.61 -14.10
C TYR A 868 -4.37 -7.61 -12.94
N ARG A 869 -3.92 -8.86 -13.10
CA ARG A 869 -3.95 -9.87 -12.04
C ARG A 869 -3.16 -9.45 -10.79
N ARG A 870 -2.07 -8.68 -10.93
CA ARG A 870 -1.33 -8.11 -9.78
C ARG A 870 -2.12 -6.99 -9.10
N ILE A 871 -2.63 -6.02 -9.86
CA ILE A 871 -3.45 -4.91 -9.34
C ILE A 871 -4.70 -5.44 -8.61
N ILE A 872 -5.41 -6.40 -9.21
CA ILE A 872 -6.60 -7.04 -8.63
C ILE A 872 -6.25 -7.88 -7.38
N ARG A 873 -5.02 -8.38 -7.25
CA ARG A 873 -4.54 -9.01 -6.00
C ARG A 873 -4.47 -7.97 -4.89
N VAL A 874 -3.82 -6.82 -5.12
CA VAL A 874 -3.69 -5.74 -4.11
C VAL A 874 -5.06 -5.18 -3.71
N ALA A 875 -5.94 -4.92 -4.68
CA ALA A 875 -7.29 -4.43 -4.42
C ALA A 875 -8.15 -5.40 -3.57
N ASN A 876 -7.82 -6.69 -3.56
CA ASN A 876 -8.48 -7.71 -2.73
C ASN A 876 -7.64 -8.11 -1.48
N THR A 877 -6.45 -7.53 -1.27
CA THR A 877 -5.65 -7.76 -0.07
C THR A 877 -6.36 -7.18 1.15
N ARG A 878 -6.92 -8.06 1.97
CA ARG A 878 -7.42 -7.74 3.32
C ARG A 878 -6.40 -8.16 4.37
N GLY A 879 -5.91 -7.19 5.14
CA GLY A 879 -4.97 -7.40 6.23
C GLY A 879 -5.50 -8.36 7.30
N ALA A 880 -4.60 -9.04 8.01
CA ALA A 880 -4.97 -9.96 9.09
C ALA A 880 -5.77 -9.26 10.21
N HIS A 881 -5.43 -8.00 10.53
CA HIS A 881 -6.15 -7.21 11.52
C HIS A 881 -7.59 -6.89 11.09
N VAL A 882 -7.82 -6.53 9.82
CA VAL A 882 -9.18 -6.32 9.27
C VAL A 882 -10.02 -7.58 9.38
N LYS A 883 -9.47 -8.75 9.02
CA LYS A 883 -10.17 -10.04 9.13
C LYS A 883 -10.53 -10.38 10.59
N ALA A 884 -9.63 -10.10 11.53
CA ALA A 884 -9.89 -10.28 12.96
C ALA A 884 -10.98 -9.32 13.47
N TYR A 885 -10.93 -8.05 13.09
CA TYR A 885 -11.94 -7.04 13.42
C TYR A 885 -13.33 -7.43 12.88
N GLU A 886 -13.42 -7.77 11.58
CA GLU A 886 -14.68 -8.15 10.93
C GLU A 886 -15.26 -9.44 11.52
N SER A 887 -14.41 -10.40 11.92
CA SER A 887 -14.83 -11.62 12.62
C SER A 887 -15.32 -11.35 14.04
N ALA A 888 -14.65 -10.48 14.79
CA ALA A 888 -15.05 -10.07 16.13
C ALA A 888 -16.37 -9.29 16.10
N LEU A 889 -16.49 -8.31 15.19
CA LEU A 889 -17.70 -7.54 14.94
C LEU A 889 -18.88 -8.46 14.60
N SER A 890 -18.71 -9.38 13.62
CA SER A 890 -19.78 -10.31 13.23
C SER A 890 -20.20 -11.23 14.39
N THR A 891 -19.23 -11.76 15.15
CA THR A 891 -19.51 -12.68 16.27
C THR A 891 -20.20 -11.97 17.44
N LEU A 892 -19.68 -10.82 17.85
CA LEU A 892 -20.24 -10.02 18.95
C LEU A 892 -21.60 -9.43 18.57
N PHE A 893 -21.79 -8.98 17.33
CA PHE A 893 -23.09 -8.49 16.84
C PHE A 893 -24.15 -9.58 16.85
N ARG A 894 -23.82 -10.79 16.39
CA ARG A 894 -24.74 -11.93 16.51
C ARG A 894 -25.10 -12.22 17.97
N LEU A 895 -24.10 -12.28 18.86
CA LEU A 895 -24.31 -12.54 20.29
C LEU A 895 -25.15 -11.44 20.98
N GLU A 896 -24.98 -10.18 20.63
CA GLU A 896 -25.77 -9.09 21.24
C GLU A 896 -27.18 -8.99 20.67
N MET A 897 -27.38 -9.30 19.38
CA MET A 897 -28.72 -9.46 18.81
C MET A 897 -29.46 -10.66 19.43
N GLU A 898 -28.76 -11.77 19.70
CA GLU A 898 -29.30 -12.90 20.47
C GLU A 898 -29.60 -12.54 21.93
N ALA A 899 -28.83 -11.63 22.54
CA ALA A 899 -29.07 -11.16 23.91
C ALA A 899 -30.29 -10.23 23.99
N ILE A 900 -30.41 -9.27 23.05
CA ILE A 900 -31.58 -8.37 22.93
C ILE A 900 -32.85 -9.19 22.63
N ALA A 901 -32.75 -10.27 21.85
CA ALA A 901 -33.88 -11.18 21.59
C ALA A 901 -34.29 -12.05 22.80
N LYS A 902 -33.46 -12.14 23.85
CA LYS A 902 -33.70 -12.94 25.07
C LYS A 902 -34.08 -12.09 26.30
N ASP A 903 -33.80 -10.79 26.28
CA ASP A 903 -34.06 -9.86 27.40
C ASP A 903 -35.09 -8.79 26.97
N PRO A 904 -36.38 -8.94 27.37
CA PRO A 904 -37.42 -7.98 27.02
C PRO A 904 -37.16 -6.55 27.49
N ALA A 905 -36.33 -6.34 28.53
CA ALA A 905 -35.99 -5.02 29.04
C ALA A 905 -34.92 -4.30 28.18
N ARG A 906 -34.28 -5.02 27.23
CA ARG A 906 -33.34 -4.46 26.24
C ARG A 906 -33.96 -4.26 24.85
N ALA A 907 -35.24 -4.60 24.66
CA ALA A 907 -35.89 -4.47 23.37
C ALA A 907 -36.07 -2.98 23.00
N THR A 908 -35.46 -2.57 21.89
CA THR A 908 -35.62 -1.23 21.28
C THR A 908 -36.28 -1.36 19.91
N ASP A 909 -37.00 -0.32 19.48
CA ASP A 909 -37.62 -0.27 18.13
C ASP A 909 -36.62 -0.41 16.98
N THR A 910 -35.34 -0.09 17.25
CA THR A 910 -34.21 -0.38 16.37
C THR A 910 -33.12 -1.14 17.17
N PRO A 911 -33.10 -2.48 17.14
CA PRO A 911 -32.11 -3.26 17.88
C PRO A 911 -30.73 -3.25 17.21
N GLU A 912 -30.68 -3.15 15.88
CA GLU A 912 -29.44 -3.24 15.10
C GLU A 912 -28.43 -2.10 15.40
N PRO A 913 -28.84 -0.80 15.45
CA PRO A 913 -27.90 0.28 15.81
C PRO A 913 -27.46 0.21 17.28
N HIS A 914 -28.35 -0.24 18.17
CA HIS A 914 -28.03 -0.42 19.59
C HIS A 914 -27.01 -1.56 19.79
N ALA A 915 -27.22 -2.70 19.12
CA ALA A 915 -26.26 -3.80 19.09
C ALA A 915 -24.91 -3.35 18.52
N LEU A 916 -24.87 -2.65 17.39
CA LEU A 916 -23.64 -2.09 16.82
C LEU A 916 -22.89 -1.20 17.81
N MET A 917 -23.57 -0.24 18.45
CA MET A 917 -22.97 0.66 19.45
C MET A 917 -22.41 -0.11 20.66
N VAL A 918 -23.12 -1.13 21.15
CA VAL A 918 -22.64 -1.99 22.24
C VAL A 918 -21.45 -2.85 21.81
N VAL A 919 -21.44 -3.32 20.56
CA VAL A 919 -20.38 -4.16 20.00
C VAL A 919 -19.10 -3.37 19.75
N ASP A 920 -19.16 -2.19 19.15
CA ASP A 920 -18.00 -1.31 18.99
C ASP A 920 -17.41 -0.95 20.37
N ARG A 921 -18.25 -0.77 21.40
CA ARG A 921 -17.80 -0.59 22.79
C ARG A 921 -17.16 -1.84 23.40
N LYS A 922 -17.58 -3.06 23.00
CA LYS A 922 -16.98 -4.34 23.42
C LYS A 922 -15.67 -4.66 22.69
N ILE A 923 -15.56 -4.28 21.41
CA ILE A 923 -14.30 -4.36 20.64
C ILE A 923 -13.29 -3.36 21.19
N GLY A 924 -13.76 -2.14 21.51
CA GLY A 924 -12.96 -1.12 22.18
C GLY A 924 -11.79 -0.60 21.36
N GLN A 925 -11.84 -0.72 20.03
CA GLN A 925 -10.89 -0.18 19.05
C GLN A 925 -11.64 0.30 17.81
N PRO A 926 -11.16 1.33 17.08
CA PRO A 926 -11.74 1.71 15.79
C PRO A 926 -11.40 0.66 14.71
N ARG A 927 -12.23 0.59 13.65
CA ARG A 927 -11.93 -0.25 12.48
C ARG A 927 -10.59 0.17 11.84
N PRO A 928 -9.71 -0.79 11.50
CA PRO A 928 -8.47 -0.54 10.75
C PRO A 928 -8.71 0.25 9.45
N LYS A 929 -7.70 1.03 9.03
CA LYS A 929 -7.79 1.90 7.83
C LYS A 929 -6.56 1.86 6.91
N ALA A 930 -5.44 1.27 7.33
CA ALA A 930 -4.17 1.39 6.60
C ALA A 930 -4.19 0.79 5.18
N ASP A 931 -4.93 -0.30 4.96
CA ASP A 931 -5.05 -0.98 3.65
C ASP A 931 -5.94 -0.23 2.65
N VAL A 932 -6.91 0.57 3.14
CA VAL A 932 -7.94 1.20 2.30
C VAL A 932 -7.36 2.21 1.31
N ARG A 933 -6.28 2.93 1.67
CA ARG A 933 -5.58 3.87 0.77
C ARG A 933 -5.10 3.16 -0.49
N TYR A 934 -4.34 2.08 -0.29
CA TYR A 934 -3.71 1.30 -1.35
C TYR A 934 -4.73 0.48 -2.15
N GLN A 935 -5.83 0.04 -1.52
CA GLN A 935 -6.97 -0.52 -2.24
C GLN A 935 -7.57 0.49 -3.22
N ILE A 936 -7.82 1.74 -2.79
CA ILE A 936 -8.36 2.80 -3.67
C ILE A 936 -7.39 3.12 -4.83
N GLU A 937 -6.08 3.17 -4.55
CA GLU A 937 -5.06 3.39 -5.58
C GLU A 937 -4.98 2.20 -6.57
N ALA A 938 -5.15 0.95 -6.10
CA ALA A 938 -5.30 -0.22 -6.95
C ALA A 938 -6.59 -0.20 -7.80
N TYR A 939 -7.71 0.31 -7.27
CA TYR A 939 -8.92 0.57 -8.07
C TYR A 939 -8.64 1.59 -9.17
N PHE A 940 -7.91 2.67 -8.90
CA PHE A 940 -7.57 3.67 -9.93
C PHE A 940 -6.72 3.07 -11.07
N LEU A 941 -5.68 2.30 -10.76
CA LEU A 941 -4.87 1.61 -11.79
C LEU A 941 -5.69 0.55 -12.55
N SER A 942 -6.61 -0.16 -11.87
CA SER A 942 -7.54 -1.11 -12.48
C SER A 942 -8.48 -0.46 -13.50
N LEU A 943 -8.87 0.79 -13.28
CA LEU A 943 -9.73 1.58 -14.17
C LEU A 943 -8.95 2.13 -15.37
N GLU A 944 -7.73 2.63 -15.14
CA GLU A 944 -6.83 3.10 -16.19
C GLU A 944 -6.45 1.97 -17.16
N LEU A 945 -6.07 0.80 -16.63
CA LEU A 945 -5.70 -0.36 -17.44
C LEU A 945 -6.86 -0.84 -18.33
N ARG A 946 -8.09 -0.88 -17.80
CA ARG A 946 -9.28 -1.21 -18.60
C ARG A 946 -9.62 -0.14 -19.64
N SER A 947 -9.34 1.14 -19.37
CA SER A 947 -9.46 2.21 -20.36
C SER A 947 -8.50 2.03 -21.53
N LEU A 948 -7.32 1.44 -21.33
CA LEU A 948 -6.38 1.08 -22.40
C LEU A 948 -6.87 -0.16 -23.18
N ILE A 949 -7.34 -1.21 -22.49
CA ILE A 949 -7.93 -2.40 -23.14
C ILE A 949 -9.14 -2.02 -24.02
N ALA A 950 -9.97 -1.08 -23.56
CA ALA A 950 -11.09 -0.56 -24.34
C ALA A 950 -10.63 0.12 -25.64
N GLN A 951 -9.60 0.96 -25.60
CA GLN A 951 -9.04 1.63 -26.81
C GLN A 951 -8.42 0.64 -27.82
N VAL A 952 -7.89 -0.50 -27.36
CA VAL A 952 -7.46 -1.57 -28.27
C VAL A 952 -8.67 -2.29 -28.89
N ALA A 953 -9.73 -2.54 -28.12
CA ALA A 953 -10.96 -3.14 -28.61
C ALA A 953 -11.78 -2.22 -29.56
N GLU A 954 -11.78 -0.89 -29.34
CA GLU A 954 -12.34 0.08 -30.30
C GLU A 954 -11.63 -0.03 -31.66
N SER A 955 -10.29 -0.12 -31.67
CA SER A 955 -9.52 -0.24 -32.93
C SER A 955 -9.82 -1.52 -33.72
N ARG A 956 -10.27 -2.60 -33.07
CA ARG A 956 -10.78 -3.83 -33.73
C ARG A 956 -12.14 -3.57 -34.40
N ILE A 957 -13.01 -2.79 -33.76
CA ILE A 957 -14.33 -2.43 -34.30
C ILE A 957 -14.19 -1.51 -35.52
N ASP A 958 -13.19 -0.62 -35.54
CA ASP A 958 -12.93 0.27 -36.67
C ASP A 958 -12.33 -0.47 -37.88
N ALA A 959 -11.63 -1.60 -37.68
CA ALA A 959 -11.16 -2.47 -38.76
C ALA A 959 -12.28 -3.26 -39.45
N LEU A 960 -13.43 -3.45 -38.79
CA LEU A 960 -14.59 -4.14 -39.36
C LEU A 960 -15.37 -3.17 -40.25
N SER A 961 -15.63 -3.52 -41.51
CA SER A 961 -16.32 -2.65 -42.45
C SER A 961 -17.77 -2.35 -42.01
N ILE A 962 -18.16 -1.07 -42.06
CA ILE A 962 -19.51 -0.58 -41.71
C ILE A 962 -20.53 -0.85 -42.84
N SER A 963 -20.07 -0.92 -44.09
CA SER A 963 -20.90 -1.00 -45.30
C SER A 963 -21.16 -2.41 -45.83
N THR A 964 -20.71 -3.44 -45.11
CA THR A 964 -20.80 -4.83 -45.60
C THR A 964 -22.05 -5.54 -45.08
N ASN A 965 -22.77 -6.21 -45.97
CA ASN A 965 -24.01 -6.96 -45.66
C ASN A 965 -23.76 -8.41 -45.21
N ASP A 966 -22.51 -8.75 -44.88
CA ASP A 966 -22.13 -10.08 -44.39
C ASP A 966 -22.65 -10.28 -42.95
N PRO A 967 -23.48 -11.31 -42.69
CA PRO A 967 -24.07 -11.53 -41.38
C PRO A 967 -23.02 -11.84 -40.30
N ASP A 968 -21.91 -12.51 -40.63
CA ASP A 968 -20.87 -12.85 -39.66
C ASP A 968 -20.05 -11.62 -39.29
N LEU A 969 -19.65 -10.78 -40.26
CA LEU A 969 -18.96 -9.52 -39.95
C LEU A 969 -19.81 -8.60 -39.04
N LEU A 970 -21.12 -8.54 -39.27
CA LEU A 970 -22.07 -7.81 -38.42
C LEU A 970 -22.23 -8.46 -37.04
N ARG A 971 -22.22 -9.79 -36.95
CA ARG A 971 -22.23 -10.56 -35.70
C ARG A 971 -20.98 -10.27 -34.87
N HIS A 972 -19.77 -10.40 -35.43
CA HIS A 972 -18.53 -10.05 -34.75
C HIS A 972 -18.50 -8.58 -34.31
N ARG A 973 -18.93 -7.63 -35.16
CA ARG A 973 -19.00 -6.20 -34.80
C ARG A 973 -19.89 -5.96 -33.57
N THR A 974 -21.04 -6.62 -33.50
CA THR A 974 -21.97 -6.54 -32.36
C THR A 974 -21.36 -7.12 -31.09
N LEU A 975 -20.63 -8.24 -31.16
CA LEU A 975 -19.97 -8.85 -30.01
C LEU A 975 -18.86 -7.95 -29.44
N TRP A 976 -17.97 -7.43 -30.29
CA TRP A 976 -16.94 -6.48 -29.87
C TRP A 976 -17.54 -5.17 -29.31
N THR A 977 -18.62 -4.67 -29.90
CA THR A 977 -19.36 -3.49 -29.40
C THR A 977 -19.96 -3.73 -28.01
N SER A 978 -20.49 -4.93 -27.78
CA SER A 978 -21.00 -5.35 -26.46
C SER A 978 -19.88 -5.45 -25.42
N PHE A 979 -18.70 -5.94 -25.82
CA PHE A 979 -17.52 -6.03 -24.97
C PHE A 979 -16.97 -4.65 -24.55
N VAL A 980 -16.83 -3.69 -25.48
CA VAL A 980 -16.41 -2.31 -25.13
C VAL A 980 -17.41 -1.66 -24.16
N GLY A 981 -18.71 -1.78 -24.42
CA GLY A 981 -19.74 -1.28 -23.51
C GLY A 981 -19.70 -1.98 -22.14
N PHE A 982 -19.38 -3.28 -22.08
CA PHE A 982 -19.16 -4.00 -20.82
C PHE A 982 -17.95 -3.47 -20.05
N LEU A 983 -16.82 -3.19 -20.72
CA LEU A 983 -15.64 -2.62 -20.07
C LEU A 983 -15.97 -1.29 -19.40
N PHE A 984 -16.59 -0.34 -20.12
CA PHE A 984 -16.97 0.96 -19.54
C PHE A 984 -18.00 0.83 -18.40
N ARG A 985 -19.01 -0.04 -18.53
CA ARG A 985 -19.94 -0.34 -17.43
C ARG A 985 -19.22 -0.91 -16.20
N SER A 986 -18.27 -1.83 -16.38
CA SER A 986 -17.46 -2.38 -15.28
C SER A 986 -16.61 -1.31 -14.59
N CYS A 987 -16.09 -0.34 -15.35
CA CYS A 987 -15.31 0.77 -14.82
C CYS A 987 -16.18 1.74 -14.01
N MET A 988 -17.41 2.02 -14.45
CA MET A 988 -18.35 2.84 -13.70
C MET A 988 -18.67 2.22 -12.33
N THR A 989 -19.05 0.94 -12.30
CA THR A 989 -19.35 0.20 -11.06
C THR A 989 -18.15 0.09 -10.11
N ASP A 990 -16.93 -0.06 -10.63
CA ASP A 990 -15.73 -0.10 -9.79
C ASP A 990 -15.28 1.29 -9.31
N ALA A 991 -15.57 2.35 -10.05
CA ALA A 991 -15.38 3.73 -9.58
C ALA A 991 -16.36 4.09 -8.44
N GLU A 992 -17.62 3.63 -8.53
CA GLU A 992 -18.63 3.76 -7.46
C GLU A 992 -18.20 3.02 -6.17
N LYS A 993 -17.63 1.82 -6.29
CA LYS A 993 -17.01 1.09 -5.17
C LYS A 993 -15.87 1.90 -4.54
N ALA A 994 -14.94 2.41 -5.36
CA ALA A 994 -13.83 3.22 -4.88
C ALA A 994 -14.29 4.53 -4.19
N GLN A 995 -15.32 5.19 -4.72
CA GLN A 995 -15.91 6.39 -4.10
C GLN A 995 -16.56 6.06 -2.75
N THR A 996 -17.27 4.93 -2.66
CA THR A 996 -17.87 4.42 -1.42
C THR A 996 -16.79 4.11 -0.37
N MET A 997 -15.69 3.46 -0.77
CA MET A 997 -14.54 3.19 0.09
C MET A 997 -13.86 4.47 0.58
N ALA A 998 -13.68 5.48 -0.29
CA ALA A 998 -13.06 6.76 0.05
C ALA A 998 -13.92 7.61 1.01
N SER A 999 -15.25 7.61 0.84
CA SER A 999 -16.17 8.26 1.78
C SER A 999 -16.14 7.57 3.16
N ASN A 1000 -16.05 6.23 3.19
CA ASN A 1000 -15.93 5.46 4.43
C ASN A 1000 -14.56 5.59 5.12
N SER A 1001 -13.47 5.77 4.38
CA SER A 1001 -12.14 6.03 4.95
C SER A 1001 -11.99 7.46 5.47
N SER A 1002 -12.86 8.38 5.04
CA SER A 1002 -12.82 9.83 5.30
C SER A 1002 -11.75 10.59 4.50
N ALA A 1003 -11.23 10.00 3.40
CA ALA A 1003 -10.16 10.56 2.58
C ALA A 1003 -10.69 11.49 1.47
N THR A 1004 -11.05 12.74 1.82
CA THR A 1004 -11.77 13.67 0.92
C THR A 1004 -11.13 13.90 -0.46
N ARG A 1005 -9.79 13.94 -0.56
CA ARG A 1005 -9.09 14.11 -1.85
C ARG A 1005 -9.14 12.84 -2.72
N GLN A 1006 -9.10 11.64 -2.11
CA GLN A 1006 -9.32 10.38 -2.84
C GLN A 1006 -10.78 10.23 -3.25
N GLU A 1007 -11.73 10.68 -2.42
CA GLU A 1007 -13.17 10.68 -2.74
C GLU A 1007 -13.47 11.58 -3.96
N ALA A 1008 -12.89 12.78 -4.02
CA ALA A 1008 -13.01 13.67 -5.18
C ALA A 1008 -12.42 13.05 -6.46
N ARG A 1009 -11.26 12.37 -6.35
CA ARG A 1009 -10.65 11.62 -7.48
C ARG A 1009 -11.53 10.46 -7.94
N ALA A 1010 -12.15 9.71 -7.02
CA ALA A 1010 -13.06 8.62 -7.36
C ALA A 1010 -14.35 9.13 -8.03
N ALA A 1011 -14.98 10.17 -7.46
CA ALA A 1011 -16.15 10.82 -8.06
C ALA A 1011 -15.88 11.37 -9.47
N LEU A 1012 -14.68 11.90 -9.71
CA LEU A 1012 -14.25 12.35 -11.04
C LEU A 1012 -14.10 11.18 -12.03
N LEU A 1013 -13.69 9.99 -11.57
CA LEU A 1013 -13.65 8.78 -12.40
C LEU A 1013 -15.05 8.23 -12.70
N CYS A 1014 -16.00 8.34 -11.76
CA CYS A 1014 -17.42 8.06 -12.03
C CYS A 1014 -17.95 8.95 -13.17
N ILE A 1015 -17.66 10.27 -13.11
CA ILE A 1015 -18.00 11.22 -14.18
C ILE A 1015 -17.32 10.83 -15.50
N ARG A 1016 -16.03 10.45 -15.48
CA ARG A 1016 -15.31 10.00 -16.68
C ARG A 1016 -15.98 8.80 -17.34
N PHE A 1017 -16.16 7.69 -16.63
CA PHE A 1017 -16.65 6.46 -17.27
C PHE A 1017 -18.12 6.53 -17.64
N ALA A 1018 -18.92 7.36 -16.97
CA ALA A 1018 -20.25 7.71 -17.45
C ALA A 1018 -20.20 8.49 -18.78
N PHE A 1019 -19.25 9.42 -18.96
CA PHE A 1019 -19.05 10.14 -20.23
C PHE A 1019 -18.55 9.23 -21.36
N GLU A 1020 -17.54 8.39 -21.10
CA GLU A 1020 -17.00 7.47 -22.12
C GLU A 1020 -18.09 6.44 -22.55
N LEU A 1021 -18.90 5.94 -21.62
CA LEU A 1021 -20.05 5.07 -21.93
C LEU A 1021 -21.12 5.81 -22.76
N PHE A 1022 -21.47 7.04 -22.38
CA PHE A 1022 -22.42 7.87 -23.15
C PHE A 1022 -21.91 8.13 -24.58
N ARG A 1023 -20.64 8.52 -24.71
CA ARG A 1023 -19.93 8.72 -25.98
C ARG A 1023 -19.93 7.45 -26.83
N TRP A 1024 -19.70 6.29 -26.21
CA TRP A 1024 -19.74 4.99 -26.86
C TRP A 1024 -21.13 4.64 -27.39
N ASP A 1025 -22.17 4.77 -26.57
CA ASP A 1025 -23.55 4.47 -26.95
C ASP A 1025 -24.03 5.42 -28.08
N VAL A 1026 -23.64 6.70 -28.05
CA VAL A 1026 -23.91 7.67 -29.14
C VAL A 1026 -23.14 7.34 -30.43
N LYS A 1027 -21.86 6.96 -30.36
CA LYS A 1027 -21.10 6.45 -31.52
C LYS A 1027 -21.85 5.28 -32.17
N CYS A 1028 -22.22 4.27 -31.37
CA CYS A 1028 -22.88 3.05 -31.85
C CYS A 1028 -24.23 3.34 -32.51
N LYS A 1029 -25.08 4.12 -31.83
CA LYS A 1029 -26.41 4.53 -32.31
C LYS A 1029 -26.33 5.31 -33.63
N ARG A 1030 -25.33 6.19 -33.80
CA ARG A 1030 -25.03 6.85 -35.09
C ARG A 1030 -24.62 5.82 -36.16
N THR A 1031 -23.70 4.91 -35.86
CA THR A 1031 -23.24 3.90 -36.84
C THR A 1031 -24.37 2.99 -37.32
N GLU A 1032 -25.27 2.59 -36.42
CA GLU A 1032 -26.45 1.79 -36.78
C GLU A 1032 -27.48 2.56 -37.60
N LEU A 1033 -27.73 3.85 -37.29
CA LEU A 1033 -28.60 4.72 -38.09
C LEU A 1033 -28.02 5.01 -39.48
N LEU A 1034 -26.70 5.07 -39.62
CA LEU A 1034 -26.04 5.17 -40.93
C LEU A 1034 -26.18 3.87 -41.73
N ARG A 1035 -25.93 2.70 -41.11
CA ARG A 1035 -26.05 1.37 -41.75
C ARG A 1035 -27.49 1.06 -42.21
N SER A 1036 -28.49 1.48 -41.42
CA SER A 1036 -29.92 1.26 -41.72
C SER A 1036 -30.53 2.31 -42.66
N GLY A 1037 -29.77 3.33 -43.08
CA GLY A 1037 -30.29 4.47 -43.85
C GLY A 1037 -31.17 5.43 -43.03
N GLY A 1038 -31.37 5.17 -41.73
CA GLY A 1038 -32.23 5.95 -40.82
C GLY A 1038 -31.67 7.31 -40.37
N TYR A 1039 -30.47 7.72 -40.79
CA TYR A 1039 -29.78 8.96 -40.37
C TYR A 1039 -30.38 10.26 -40.97
N THR A 1040 -31.70 10.41 -40.85
CA THR A 1040 -32.49 11.56 -41.27
C THR A 1040 -32.14 12.83 -40.47
N GLY A 1041 -32.67 13.98 -40.87
CA GLY A 1041 -32.54 15.23 -40.11
C GLY A 1041 -33.11 15.13 -38.70
N SER A 1042 -34.28 14.48 -38.53
CA SER A 1042 -34.93 14.35 -37.22
C SER A 1042 -34.15 13.45 -36.26
N GLU A 1043 -33.53 12.36 -36.73
CA GLU A 1043 -32.67 11.53 -35.88
C GLU A 1043 -31.35 12.25 -35.51
N ARG A 1044 -30.81 13.08 -36.41
CA ARG A 1044 -29.68 13.99 -36.09
C ARG A 1044 -30.04 15.00 -35.00
N GLU A 1045 -31.21 15.62 -35.08
CA GLU A 1045 -31.70 16.55 -34.06
C GLU A 1045 -31.90 15.86 -32.70
N LYS A 1046 -32.48 14.65 -32.69
CA LYS A 1046 -32.64 13.85 -31.46
C LYS A 1046 -31.30 13.53 -30.80
N LEU A 1047 -30.31 13.06 -31.57
CA LEU A 1047 -28.96 12.78 -31.06
C LEU A 1047 -28.24 14.05 -30.58
N SER A 1048 -28.39 15.16 -31.29
CA SER A 1048 -27.87 16.49 -30.87
C SER A 1048 -28.45 16.93 -29.52
N HIS A 1049 -29.79 16.84 -29.36
CA HIS A 1049 -30.47 17.11 -28.10
C HIS A 1049 -30.02 16.18 -26.97
N GLU A 1050 -29.72 14.91 -27.27
CA GLU A 1050 -29.22 13.93 -26.31
C GLU A 1050 -27.82 14.31 -25.79
N VAL A 1051 -26.91 14.74 -26.66
CA VAL A 1051 -25.56 15.24 -26.29
C VAL A 1051 -25.63 16.55 -25.52
N ILE A 1052 -26.47 17.51 -25.93
CA ILE A 1052 -26.66 18.79 -25.22
C ILE A 1052 -27.22 18.55 -23.81
N LYS A 1053 -28.19 17.63 -23.66
CA LYS A 1053 -28.72 17.21 -22.36
C LYS A 1053 -27.65 16.55 -21.49
N TYR A 1054 -26.77 15.73 -22.06
CA TYR A 1054 -25.69 15.11 -21.32
C TYR A 1054 -24.62 16.12 -20.86
N LYS A 1055 -24.23 17.07 -21.72
CA LYS A 1055 -23.35 18.21 -21.37
C LYS A 1055 -23.85 18.97 -20.14
N ASN A 1056 -25.13 19.30 -20.08
CA ASN A 1056 -25.73 19.98 -18.92
C ASN A 1056 -25.72 19.09 -17.67
N THR A 1057 -25.82 17.76 -17.84
CA THR A 1057 -25.71 16.78 -16.76
C THR A 1057 -24.27 16.72 -16.20
N LEU A 1058 -23.24 16.79 -17.05
CA LEU A 1058 -21.83 16.88 -16.63
C LEU A 1058 -21.54 18.13 -15.79
N LEU A 1059 -22.03 19.31 -16.22
CA LEU A 1059 -21.89 20.55 -15.46
C LEU A 1059 -22.59 20.45 -14.10
N THR A 1060 -23.79 19.89 -14.06
CA THR A 1060 -24.53 19.63 -12.81
C THR A 1060 -23.79 18.64 -11.89
N ALA A 1061 -23.10 17.64 -12.46
CA ALA A 1061 -22.31 16.68 -11.69
C ALA A 1061 -21.03 17.32 -11.11
N LEU A 1062 -20.36 18.20 -11.87
CA LEU A 1062 -19.23 19.00 -11.38
C LEU A 1062 -19.65 19.88 -10.20
N GLU A 1063 -20.72 20.66 -10.33
CA GLU A 1063 -21.22 21.52 -9.23
C GLU A 1063 -21.53 20.72 -7.97
N ARG A 1064 -22.10 19.51 -8.10
CA ARG A 1064 -22.34 18.60 -6.97
C ARG A 1064 -21.04 18.13 -6.32
N LEU A 1065 -20.03 17.76 -7.11
CA LEU A 1065 -18.71 17.35 -6.64
C LEU A 1065 -18.01 18.50 -5.88
N GLU A 1066 -18.02 19.71 -6.44
CA GLU A 1066 -17.42 20.89 -5.81
C GLU A 1066 -18.10 21.26 -4.48
N ASN A 1067 -19.44 21.28 -4.46
CA ASN A 1067 -20.20 21.54 -3.25
C ASN A 1067 -19.97 20.46 -2.18
N ALA A 1068 -19.90 19.17 -2.56
CA ALA A 1068 -19.64 18.08 -1.63
C ALA A 1068 -18.22 18.16 -1.05
N TYR A 1069 -17.21 18.45 -1.88
CA TYR A 1069 -15.82 18.58 -1.45
C TYR A 1069 -15.64 19.73 -0.45
N ILE A 1070 -16.13 20.94 -0.79
CA ILE A 1070 -16.01 22.12 0.06
C ILE A 1070 -16.77 21.94 1.39
N ARG A 1071 -17.95 21.31 1.38
CA ARG A 1071 -18.70 20.99 2.62
C ARG A 1071 -17.94 20.01 3.53
N LYS A 1072 -17.15 19.08 2.97
CA LYS A 1072 -16.32 18.13 3.73
C LYS A 1072 -14.98 18.70 4.19
N ARG A 1073 -14.51 19.84 3.65
CA ARG A 1073 -13.29 20.56 4.08
C ARG A 1073 -13.61 22.04 4.45
N PRO A 1074 -14.15 22.31 5.66
CA PRO A 1074 -14.30 23.68 6.14
C PRO A 1074 -12.94 24.31 6.47
N SER A 1075 -12.43 25.15 5.56
CA SER A 1075 -11.21 25.94 5.75
C SER A 1075 -11.31 26.91 6.93
N LYS A 1076 -10.21 27.07 7.70
CA LYS A 1076 -10.16 27.99 8.84
C LYS A 1076 -9.66 29.39 8.45
N THR A 1077 -8.83 29.49 7.42
CA THR A 1077 -8.36 30.77 6.87
C THR A 1077 -8.86 30.99 5.43
N MET A 1078 -8.72 32.21 4.93
CA MET A 1078 -9.08 32.57 3.55
C MET A 1078 -8.11 31.94 2.55
N ASP A 1079 -6.83 31.79 2.92
CA ASP A 1079 -5.80 31.23 2.03
C ASP A 1079 -5.90 29.70 1.93
N ASP A 1080 -6.20 28.99 3.02
CA ASP A 1080 -6.57 27.55 2.98
C ASP A 1080 -7.68 27.28 1.94
N LEU A 1081 -8.66 28.20 1.84
CA LEU A 1081 -9.78 28.09 0.90
C LEU A 1081 -9.35 28.37 -0.55
N LYS A 1082 -8.36 29.23 -0.78
CA LYS A 1082 -7.77 29.47 -2.11
C LYS A 1082 -7.02 28.23 -2.57
N ASP A 1083 -6.20 27.64 -1.72
CA ASP A 1083 -5.37 26.48 -2.07
C ASP A 1083 -6.21 25.23 -2.33
N GLU A 1084 -7.24 24.97 -1.54
CA GLU A 1084 -8.19 23.87 -1.81
C GLU A 1084 -8.99 24.10 -3.11
N ARG A 1085 -9.37 25.34 -3.43
CA ARG A 1085 -10.00 25.67 -4.72
C ARG A 1085 -9.03 25.53 -5.89
N ALA A 1086 -7.76 25.92 -5.73
CA ALA A 1086 -6.73 25.77 -6.75
C ALA A 1086 -6.40 24.29 -7.01
N TRP A 1087 -6.32 23.47 -5.95
CA TRP A 1087 -6.19 22.02 -6.06
C TRP A 1087 -7.37 21.40 -6.82
N LEU A 1088 -8.60 21.76 -6.44
CA LEU A 1088 -9.81 21.25 -7.10
C LEU A 1088 -9.88 21.70 -8.57
N TYR A 1089 -9.49 22.94 -8.87
CA TYR A 1089 -9.47 23.47 -10.24
C TYR A 1089 -8.51 22.65 -11.13
N LYS A 1090 -7.25 22.50 -10.68
CA LYS A 1090 -6.17 21.83 -11.42
C LYS A 1090 -6.46 20.34 -11.66
N ASN A 1091 -7.05 19.65 -10.67
CA ASN A 1091 -7.20 18.20 -10.67
C ASN A 1091 -8.58 17.71 -11.13
N CYS A 1092 -9.67 18.45 -10.83
CA CYS A 1092 -11.04 18.04 -11.12
C CYS A 1092 -11.68 18.92 -12.21
N ARG A 1093 -11.92 20.21 -11.95
CA ARG A 1093 -12.71 21.07 -12.87
C ARG A 1093 -12.14 21.07 -14.28
N ARG A 1094 -10.83 21.32 -14.44
CA ARG A 1094 -10.16 21.37 -15.75
C ARG A 1094 -10.37 20.10 -16.61
N LYS A 1095 -10.51 18.92 -15.99
CA LYS A 1095 -10.77 17.67 -16.72
C LYS A 1095 -12.23 17.56 -17.19
N VAL A 1096 -13.18 18.02 -16.39
CA VAL A 1096 -14.60 18.07 -16.80
C VAL A 1096 -14.83 19.17 -17.84
N GLU A 1097 -14.11 20.29 -17.77
CA GLU A 1097 -14.09 21.32 -18.81
C GLU A 1097 -13.69 20.71 -20.18
N THR A 1098 -12.63 19.90 -20.24
CA THR A 1098 -12.24 19.16 -21.46
C THR A 1098 -13.32 18.20 -21.95
N TRP A 1099 -13.98 17.43 -21.08
CA TRP A 1099 -15.08 16.55 -21.52
C TRP A 1099 -16.32 17.32 -22.00
N VAL A 1100 -16.54 18.54 -21.48
CA VAL A 1100 -17.58 19.46 -21.97
C VAL A 1100 -17.20 20.05 -23.34
N GLU A 1101 -15.91 20.25 -23.63
CA GLU A 1101 -15.40 20.59 -24.96
C GLU A 1101 -15.58 19.40 -25.94
N GLU A 1102 -15.25 18.17 -25.52
CA GLU A 1102 -15.50 16.96 -26.31
C GLU A 1102 -17.00 16.73 -26.59
N CYS A 1103 -17.90 17.04 -25.65
CA CYS A 1103 -19.34 17.05 -25.91
C CYS A 1103 -19.73 18.03 -27.03
N ASN A 1104 -19.08 19.21 -27.13
CA ASN A 1104 -19.36 20.16 -28.21
C ASN A 1104 -18.89 19.60 -29.56
N ALA A 1105 -17.68 19.01 -29.61
CA ALA A 1105 -17.14 18.40 -30.82
C ALA A 1105 -17.97 17.18 -31.29
N LEU A 1106 -18.45 16.36 -30.35
CA LEU A 1106 -19.37 15.24 -30.65
C LEU A 1106 -20.70 15.75 -31.22
N ASN A 1107 -21.25 16.83 -30.65
CA ASN A 1107 -22.48 17.46 -31.14
C ASN A 1107 -22.30 18.04 -32.55
N GLU A 1108 -21.19 18.75 -32.79
CA GLU A 1108 -20.84 19.31 -34.10
C GLU A 1108 -20.65 18.21 -35.16
N PHE A 1109 -19.99 17.10 -34.81
CA PHE A 1109 -19.83 15.93 -35.66
C PHE A 1109 -21.18 15.31 -36.06
N ILE A 1110 -22.14 15.21 -35.13
CA ILE A 1110 -23.51 14.74 -35.41
C ILE A 1110 -24.24 15.68 -36.37
N VAL A 1111 -24.24 16.98 -36.06
CA VAL A 1111 -24.98 18.02 -36.80
C VAL A 1111 -24.44 18.21 -38.23
N LYS A 1112 -23.11 18.32 -38.41
CA LYS A 1112 -22.50 18.51 -39.74
C LYS A 1112 -22.70 17.33 -40.69
N GLY A 1113 -22.99 16.14 -40.17
CA GLY A 1113 -23.32 14.95 -40.96
C GLY A 1113 -22.18 14.38 -41.83
N GLY A 1114 -21.00 14.99 -41.80
CA GLY A 1114 -19.85 14.56 -42.59
C GLY A 1114 -19.28 13.19 -42.18
N PHE A 1115 -18.57 12.59 -43.12
CA PHE A 1115 -17.85 11.32 -42.94
C PHE A 1115 -16.64 11.47 -42.00
N TYR A 1116 -16.04 12.66 -41.97
CA TYR A 1116 -14.87 13.01 -41.16
C TYR A 1116 -15.22 13.16 -39.67
N GLN A 1117 -14.63 12.31 -38.82
CA GLN A 1117 -14.60 12.51 -37.38
C GLN A 1117 -13.55 13.59 -37.07
N PRO A 1118 -13.89 14.68 -36.35
CA PRO A 1118 -12.88 15.66 -35.95
C PRO A 1118 -11.90 14.99 -34.99
N LEU A 1119 -10.64 14.88 -35.43
CA LEU A 1119 -9.52 14.34 -34.64
C LEU A 1119 -9.48 15.00 -33.25
N SER A 1120 -9.27 14.21 -32.21
CA SER A 1120 -9.06 14.70 -30.85
C SER A 1120 -7.78 15.53 -30.77
N LEU A 1121 -7.65 16.35 -29.73
CA LEU A 1121 -6.44 17.16 -29.53
C LEU A 1121 -5.18 16.29 -29.40
N GLN A 1122 -5.28 15.12 -28.78
CA GLN A 1122 -4.19 14.14 -28.66
C GLN A 1122 -3.78 13.59 -30.03
N GLU A 1123 -4.73 13.15 -30.86
CA GLU A 1123 -4.43 12.64 -32.21
C GLU A 1123 -3.79 13.73 -33.09
N ARG A 1124 -4.23 14.99 -32.99
CA ARG A 1124 -3.60 16.12 -33.70
C ARG A 1124 -2.17 16.38 -33.23
N GLU A 1125 -1.94 16.37 -31.92
CA GLU A 1125 -0.59 16.50 -31.38
C GLU A 1125 0.32 15.37 -31.87
N ASP A 1126 -0.16 14.13 -31.89
CA ASP A 1126 0.65 12.97 -32.23
C ASP A 1126 0.91 12.88 -33.75
N ILE A 1127 -0.03 13.34 -34.58
CA ILE A 1127 0.20 13.62 -36.02
C ILE A 1127 1.30 14.67 -36.20
N VAL A 1128 1.22 15.80 -35.50
CA VAL A 1128 2.24 16.88 -35.57
C VAL A 1128 3.62 16.40 -35.11
N LYS A 1129 3.68 15.55 -34.06
CA LYS A 1129 4.92 14.90 -33.59
C LYS A 1129 5.46 13.90 -34.63
N ALA A 1130 4.59 13.12 -35.29
CA ALA A 1130 4.98 12.10 -36.27
C ALA A 1130 5.59 12.71 -37.54
N PHE A 1131 5.05 13.82 -38.06
CA PHE A 1131 5.65 14.54 -39.20
C PHE A 1131 6.95 15.29 -38.85
N GLY A 1132 7.37 15.32 -37.57
CA GLY A 1132 8.72 15.71 -37.17
C GLY A 1132 9.00 17.22 -37.13
N PHE A 1133 7.98 18.07 -37.26
CA PHE A 1133 8.12 19.54 -37.37
C PHE A 1133 8.78 20.24 -36.17
N CYS A 1134 8.99 19.54 -35.05
CA CYS A 1134 9.59 20.07 -33.83
C CYS A 1134 10.88 19.33 -33.39
N LYS A 1135 11.55 18.58 -34.29
CA LYS A 1135 12.80 17.83 -33.96
C LYS A 1135 14.06 18.30 -34.70
N CYS A 1136 14.71 19.32 -34.14
CA CYS A 1136 16.14 19.56 -34.30
C CYS A 1136 16.73 19.85 -32.90
N TYR A 1137 17.54 18.95 -32.35
CA TYR A 1137 18.31 19.22 -31.10
C TYR A 1137 19.83 19.11 -31.32
N GLU A 1138 20.25 18.85 -32.55
CA GLU A 1138 21.63 18.85 -33.00
C GLU A 1138 21.72 19.72 -34.26
N LEU A 1139 22.80 20.52 -34.35
CA LEU A 1139 23.08 21.54 -35.38
C LEU A 1139 22.17 22.78 -35.38
N SER A 1140 22.80 23.94 -35.52
CA SER A 1140 22.24 25.26 -35.19
C SER A 1140 21.50 25.92 -36.36
N ALA A 1141 20.46 25.29 -36.90
CA ALA A 1141 19.62 25.89 -37.94
C ALA A 1141 18.13 25.47 -37.82
N ILE A 1142 17.26 26.45 -37.57
CA ILE A 1142 15.81 26.29 -37.56
C ILE A 1142 15.32 26.32 -39.01
N TRP A 1143 14.86 25.19 -39.53
CA TRP A 1143 14.27 25.09 -40.86
C TRP A 1143 12.83 24.59 -40.77
N HIS A 1144 11.87 25.41 -41.20
CA HIS A 1144 10.48 24.99 -41.34
C HIS A 1144 10.38 23.95 -42.46
N ARG A 1145 9.95 22.72 -42.11
CA ARG A 1145 9.43 21.77 -43.09
C ARG A 1145 7.92 21.98 -43.16
N GLY A 1146 7.42 22.25 -44.37
CA GLY A 1146 6.01 22.19 -44.76
C GLY A 1146 4.96 23.06 -44.05
N HIS A 1147 3.74 22.95 -44.60
CA HIS A 1147 2.50 23.56 -44.10
C HIS A 1147 1.31 22.62 -44.37
N PHE A 1148 0.27 22.68 -43.52
CA PHE A 1148 -0.96 21.89 -43.67
C PHE A 1148 -2.06 22.66 -44.39
N TYR A 1149 -2.78 21.98 -45.29
CA TYR A 1149 -3.83 22.53 -46.14
C TYR A 1149 -5.03 21.58 -46.17
N ASN A 1150 -6.22 22.09 -46.45
CA ASN A 1150 -7.44 21.31 -46.66
C ASN A 1150 -7.89 21.43 -48.12
N CYS A 1151 -8.35 20.33 -48.72
CA CYS A 1151 -9.04 20.38 -50.02
C CYS A 1151 -10.43 21.03 -49.90
N GLU A 1152 -11.12 21.24 -51.03
CA GLU A 1152 -12.47 21.83 -51.08
C GLU A 1152 -13.51 21.10 -50.20
N ASN A 1153 -13.34 19.79 -49.99
CA ASN A 1153 -14.20 18.94 -49.15
C ASN A 1153 -13.69 18.79 -47.70
N GLY A 1154 -12.65 19.53 -47.30
CA GLY A 1154 -12.16 19.60 -45.92
C GLY A 1154 -11.10 18.57 -45.51
N HIS A 1155 -10.70 17.63 -46.38
CA HIS A 1155 -9.65 16.65 -46.06
C HIS A 1155 -8.27 17.30 -46.01
N THR A 1156 -7.53 17.06 -44.91
CA THR A 1156 -6.22 17.67 -44.65
C THR A 1156 -5.09 16.93 -45.38
N PHE A 1157 -4.26 17.69 -46.10
CA PHE A 1157 -3.01 17.24 -46.72
C PHE A 1157 -1.85 18.16 -46.31
N VAL A 1158 -0.62 17.74 -46.57
CA VAL A 1158 0.59 18.50 -46.23
C VAL A 1158 1.44 18.74 -47.48
N ILE A 1159 1.94 19.96 -47.63
CA ILE A 1159 2.99 20.28 -48.62
C ILE A 1159 4.28 20.40 -47.82
N THR A 1160 5.25 19.52 -48.05
CA THR A 1160 6.44 19.36 -47.17
C THR A 1160 7.58 20.33 -47.48
N GLU A 1161 7.64 20.89 -48.68
CA GLU A 1161 8.74 21.74 -49.12
C GLU A 1161 8.50 23.22 -48.82
N CYS A 1162 9.56 23.93 -48.44
CA CYS A 1162 9.51 25.31 -47.96
C CYS A 1162 9.19 26.37 -49.04
N GLY A 1163 8.99 25.95 -50.29
CA GLY A 1163 8.51 26.82 -51.37
C GLY A 1163 6.98 26.92 -51.47
N GLY A 1164 6.20 26.05 -50.82
CA GLY A 1164 4.76 25.96 -51.08
C GLY A 1164 4.42 25.21 -52.39
N ALA A 1165 3.24 25.46 -52.96
CA ALA A 1165 2.66 24.56 -53.95
C ALA A 1165 3.32 24.63 -55.34
N MET A 1166 3.99 23.53 -55.74
CA MET A 1166 4.66 23.39 -57.04
C MET A 1166 4.07 22.30 -57.95
N GLU A 1167 3.32 21.35 -57.37
CA GLU A 1167 2.63 20.28 -58.08
C GLU A 1167 1.13 20.30 -57.75
N ALA A 1168 0.29 19.98 -58.74
CA ALA A 1168 -1.15 19.81 -58.58
C ALA A 1168 -1.52 18.33 -58.74
N SER A 1169 -2.25 17.80 -57.77
CA SER A 1169 -2.63 16.39 -57.67
C SER A 1169 -4.11 16.25 -57.31
N ARG A 1170 -4.56 15.06 -56.94
CA ARG A 1170 -5.95 14.79 -56.51
C ARG A 1170 -5.98 14.20 -55.10
N CYS A 1171 -6.95 14.63 -54.30
CA CYS A 1171 -7.17 14.09 -52.95
C CYS A 1171 -7.53 12.60 -53.05
N PRO A 1172 -6.80 11.69 -52.35
CA PRO A 1172 -7.05 10.26 -52.45
C PRO A 1172 -8.43 9.84 -51.90
N GLU A 1173 -9.06 10.67 -51.07
CA GLU A 1173 -10.33 10.36 -50.40
C GLU A 1173 -11.57 10.91 -51.12
N CYS A 1174 -11.46 12.05 -51.83
CA CYS A 1174 -12.60 12.68 -52.53
C CYS A 1174 -12.33 13.06 -53.99
N ASN A 1175 -11.15 12.75 -54.53
CA ASN A 1175 -10.70 13.03 -55.90
C ASN A 1175 -10.68 14.52 -56.33
N ALA A 1176 -10.97 15.44 -55.38
CA ALA A 1176 -10.86 16.89 -55.52
C ALA A 1176 -9.44 17.34 -55.90
N PRO A 1177 -9.27 18.44 -56.65
CA PRO A 1177 -7.95 18.95 -57.00
C PRO A 1177 -7.24 19.55 -55.78
N ILE A 1178 -5.99 19.15 -55.54
CA ILE A 1178 -5.15 19.60 -54.42
C ILE A 1178 -3.78 20.09 -54.91
N GLY A 1179 -3.05 20.83 -54.09
CA GLY A 1179 -1.76 21.41 -54.45
C GLY A 1179 -1.89 22.72 -55.24
N GLY A 1180 -1.07 22.89 -56.28
CA GLY A 1180 -0.94 24.15 -57.04
C GLY A 1180 0.27 24.19 -57.97
N SER A 1181 0.73 25.37 -58.37
CA SER A 1181 1.95 25.53 -59.18
C SER A 1181 2.58 26.91 -58.98
N HIS A 1182 3.88 27.06 -59.28
CA HIS A 1182 4.59 28.35 -59.20
C HIS A 1182 4.47 29.02 -57.81
N HIS A 1183 4.50 28.20 -56.75
CA HIS A 1183 4.28 28.59 -55.34
C HIS A 1183 2.86 29.09 -55.02
N GLN A 1184 1.93 29.07 -55.98
CA GLN A 1184 0.53 29.45 -55.80
C GLN A 1184 -0.34 28.20 -55.59
N LEU A 1185 -1.06 28.17 -54.47
CA LEU A 1185 -2.05 27.15 -54.15
C LEU A 1185 -3.30 27.32 -55.02
N LEU A 1186 -3.98 26.22 -55.40
CA LEU A 1186 -5.29 26.30 -56.05
C LEU A 1186 -6.32 26.98 -55.12
N SER A 1187 -7.20 27.80 -55.70
CA SER A 1187 -8.25 28.54 -54.97
C SER A 1187 -9.33 27.65 -54.33
N SER A 1188 -9.39 26.37 -54.70
CA SER A 1188 -10.21 25.34 -54.07
C SER A 1188 -9.68 24.88 -52.70
N ASN A 1189 -8.41 25.17 -52.38
CA ASN A 1189 -7.74 24.70 -51.18
C ASN A 1189 -7.66 25.80 -50.12
N THR A 1190 -7.81 25.40 -48.86
CA THR A 1190 -7.71 26.30 -47.69
C THR A 1190 -6.56 25.88 -46.78
N ARG A 1191 -6.21 26.68 -45.78
CA ARG A 1191 -5.10 26.40 -44.84
C ARG A 1191 -5.63 25.74 -43.57
N ALA A 1192 -5.00 24.65 -43.12
CA ALA A 1192 -5.42 23.92 -41.92
C ALA A 1192 -4.79 24.50 -40.65
N THR A 1193 -5.16 25.75 -40.34
CA THR A 1193 -4.59 26.55 -39.24
C THR A 1193 -4.68 25.90 -37.86
N GLU A 1194 -5.64 24.98 -37.68
CA GLU A 1194 -5.81 24.19 -36.45
C GLU A 1194 -4.63 23.24 -36.15
N PHE A 1195 -3.92 22.75 -37.17
CA PHE A 1195 -2.69 21.95 -36.98
C PHE A 1195 -1.46 22.84 -36.75
N GLU A 1196 -1.39 24.00 -37.41
CA GLU A 1196 -0.31 24.98 -37.21
C GLU A 1196 -0.36 25.55 -35.78
N ALA A 1197 -1.55 25.79 -35.23
CA ALA A 1197 -1.76 26.18 -33.84
C ALA A 1197 -1.28 25.12 -32.83
N VAL A 1198 -1.32 23.83 -33.18
CA VAL A 1198 -0.76 22.73 -32.36
C VAL A 1198 0.77 22.68 -32.50
N ALA A 1199 1.32 22.84 -33.71
CA ALA A 1199 2.77 22.91 -33.92
C ALA A 1199 3.43 24.10 -33.19
N MET A 1200 2.78 25.25 -33.15
CA MET A 1200 3.27 26.42 -32.39
C MET A 1200 3.30 26.15 -30.87
N ARG A 1201 2.32 25.41 -30.30
CA ARG A 1201 2.34 25.01 -28.88
C ARG A 1201 3.51 24.09 -28.53
N HIS A 1202 4.04 23.34 -29.50
CA HIS A 1202 5.23 22.50 -29.34
C HIS A 1202 6.54 23.20 -29.76
N GLY A 1203 6.52 24.52 -29.99
CA GLY A 1203 7.73 25.33 -30.21
C GLY A 1203 8.12 25.58 -31.67
N SER A 1204 7.25 25.28 -32.65
CA SER A 1204 7.46 25.77 -34.01
C SER A 1204 7.36 27.29 -34.04
N ALA A 1205 8.32 27.96 -34.67
CA ALA A 1205 8.25 29.39 -34.97
C ALA A 1205 7.24 29.68 -36.10
N GLU A 1206 6.81 30.94 -36.19
CA GLU A 1206 6.02 31.46 -37.31
C GLU A 1206 6.88 31.60 -38.58
N SER A 1207 6.30 31.41 -39.77
CA SER A 1207 7.06 31.41 -41.03
C SER A 1207 7.55 32.81 -41.40
N PRO A 1208 8.85 33.00 -41.74
CA PRO A 1208 9.41 34.32 -42.05
C PRO A 1208 8.89 34.89 -43.37
N TRP A 1209 8.33 34.06 -44.26
CA TRP A 1209 7.90 34.49 -45.60
C TRP A 1209 6.53 35.16 -45.57
N VAL A 1210 6.37 36.29 -46.27
CA VAL A 1210 5.11 37.06 -46.28
C VAL A 1210 3.96 36.25 -46.89
N TRP A 1211 4.21 35.50 -47.98
CA TRP A 1211 3.22 34.61 -48.59
C TRP A 1211 2.76 33.48 -47.65
N ALA A 1212 3.53 33.16 -46.61
CA ALA A 1212 3.25 32.11 -45.63
C ALA A 1212 2.62 32.63 -44.33
N ARG A 1213 2.36 33.94 -44.19
CA ARG A 1213 1.71 34.53 -43.00
C ARG A 1213 0.21 34.82 -43.14
N GLY A 1214 -0.35 34.64 -44.34
CA GLY A 1214 -1.76 34.93 -44.62
C GLY A 1214 -2.01 36.41 -44.94
N ALA A 1215 -3.26 36.73 -45.26
CA ALA A 1215 -3.79 38.06 -45.51
C ALA A 1215 -5.01 38.30 -44.62
#